data_AF-A0A955UP23-F1
#
_entry.id   AF-A0A955UP23-F1
#
_cell.length_a   1.000
_cell.length_b   1.000
_cell.length_c   1.000
_cell.angle_alpha   90.00
_cell.angle_beta   90.00
_cell.angle_gamma   90.00
#
_symmetry.space_group_name_H-M   'P 1'
#
loop_
_entity.id
_entity.type
_entity.pdbx_description
1 polymer ?
#
loop_
_entity_poly.entity_id
_entity_poly.type
_entity_poly.pdbx_seq_one_letter_code
_entity_poly.pdbx_strand_id
1 'polypeptide(L)'
;MRRVLVIGATIAAALVAVGVLALRLWRGPDPAAVLASIERPPSPVLSPEDARHAFRVAPGFEVELVAAEPLVVDPVAMDWDDEGRLYVVEMRGFMPDLAGTGEDAPLGRVVRLEDEDGDGRMDTSRVFLDGLVLPRAIVVLPEGVLVAAPPDLWLCRDADGDGRCTDAERTRLGDYAEGPGNVEHLENGLLPGLDGWLYSAKSRRRLRLAPAASTNDPPRLEVSPTLFRGQWGLAMDDAGRLYSNHNSAFLYVDLFPGEYALRHPATATAHAKPGLTVDLAPDERVYGVRVAPGLNRADQPGALRRDGRQDAPTAVSGVAIQRGDQYGPEFHGDAFVPESAGAVVARFDLEPDGMGLRARHVLDADPDWSEREFLASTDERFRPVDVKVGPDGALWVIDMYRGVIQHAHYVSDYLRDYVRTNDLEAPGATGRIWRIVRTDRPIDRGPPSLATTADRLRALDHPNGWVRDRAQRGLVAAGRGMRAAQPDGETPDGLLATLRALDELDAIGRSHALWTLAALDALDVGTWRRALADPDPRTRETALHAGAGLASTPEGVEALATGGLAALDDPDPHVRLQAIHTLGSLPPPHRPVSQLVQRARDGDALVRQAVLSGLTGFEEIALDEALAQGEQPDPAWLAALAGAIRLAGDDASAHAAATRRLLDRMAVLEPIGLARALARGLAEAGERRGAERIVLDAPHAIFEGDRATALGAELEAVRRGVTWPGDTRPGGARALTAEEERLRTRGGALFQATCATCHGEDGRGLAGLAPPLAGSPWVRDADEWLLRIVLQGLQGPIEVGGERFDLAMPGHAADPRFDDATLAGLATWLRRAWGHADRPVTPDRVASIRAATASRHSPWTVDALRALPVEHRLDRYTGRYRVPIVGVELEIVREDDQLALGRSGSARSPLVEAGDGLFLGDEGVRLRFDATSEGPVDRVEIVFGEQRVEVARVAD
;
A
#
# COMPACT_ATOMS: atom_id res chain seq x y z
N MET A 1 55.06 18.73 -29.41
CA MET A 1 54.53 18.79 -28.04
C MET A 1 53.58 19.97 -27.78
N ARG A 2 53.93 21.25 -28.07
CA ARG A 2 53.02 22.39 -27.80
C ARG A 2 51.64 22.33 -28.49
N ARG A 3 51.53 21.78 -29.71
CA ARG A 3 50.23 21.63 -30.41
C ARG A 3 49.31 20.55 -29.83
N VAL A 4 49.87 19.51 -29.19
CA VAL A 4 49.10 18.41 -28.57
C VAL A 4 48.53 18.86 -27.21
N LEU A 5 49.27 19.68 -26.46
CA LEU A 5 48.80 20.26 -25.20
C LEU A 5 47.63 21.24 -25.40
N VAL A 6 47.66 22.04 -26.46
CA VAL A 6 46.59 23.02 -26.77
C VAL A 6 45.30 22.30 -27.19
N ILE A 7 45.40 21.25 -28.00
CA ILE A 7 44.22 20.44 -28.41
C ILE A 7 43.63 19.70 -27.20
N GLY A 8 44.47 19.12 -26.33
CA GLY A 8 44.01 18.46 -25.10
C GLY A 8 43.31 19.42 -24.12
N ALA A 9 43.82 20.65 -23.96
CA ALA A 9 43.18 21.67 -23.13
C ALA A 9 41.83 22.15 -23.71
N THR A 10 41.70 22.20 -25.04
CA THR A 10 40.46 22.62 -25.72
C THR A 10 39.38 21.53 -25.60
N ILE A 11 39.76 20.25 -25.71
CA ILE A 11 38.85 19.11 -25.52
C ILE A 11 38.42 18.98 -24.06
N ALA A 12 39.34 19.18 -23.10
CA ALA A 12 39.00 19.19 -21.67
C ALA A 12 38.04 20.33 -21.31
N ALA A 13 38.24 21.54 -21.85
CA ALA A 13 37.32 22.66 -21.65
C ALA A 13 35.94 22.41 -22.28
N ALA A 14 35.89 21.77 -23.46
CA ALA A 14 34.65 21.38 -24.11
C ALA A 14 33.89 20.29 -23.32
N LEU A 15 34.59 19.29 -22.77
CA LEU A 15 34.00 18.25 -21.93
C LEU A 15 33.50 18.80 -20.59
N VAL A 16 34.22 19.76 -20.00
CA VAL A 16 33.75 20.49 -18.80
C VAL A 16 32.54 21.35 -19.14
N ALA A 17 32.52 22.04 -20.29
CA ALA A 17 31.37 22.84 -20.72
C ALA A 17 30.13 21.96 -21.02
N VAL A 18 30.30 20.81 -21.65
CA VAL A 18 29.24 19.81 -21.86
C VAL A 18 28.78 19.21 -20.54
N GLY A 19 29.70 18.90 -19.62
CA GLY A 19 29.39 18.41 -18.27
C GLY A 19 28.66 19.45 -17.41
N VAL A 20 29.02 20.73 -17.51
CA VAL A 20 28.35 21.85 -16.84
C VAL A 20 26.98 22.14 -17.47
N LEU A 21 26.86 22.03 -18.80
CA LEU A 21 25.60 22.17 -19.51
C LEU A 21 24.65 21.00 -19.18
N ALA A 22 25.17 19.77 -19.12
CA ALA A 22 24.45 18.59 -18.66
C ALA A 22 24.04 18.73 -17.19
N LEU A 23 24.91 19.23 -16.30
CA LEU A 23 24.55 19.53 -14.90
C LEU A 23 23.49 20.63 -14.79
N ARG A 24 23.53 21.67 -15.64
CA ARG A 24 22.53 22.75 -15.69
C ARG A 24 21.20 22.30 -16.28
N LEU A 25 21.22 21.38 -17.24
CA LEU A 25 20.02 20.76 -17.80
C LEU A 25 19.41 19.74 -16.83
N TRP A 26 20.25 19.05 -16.05
CA TRP A 26 19.83 18.07 -15.04
C TRP A 26 19.32 18.69 -13.74
N ARG A 27 19.86 19.84 -13.30
CA ARG A 27 19.43 20.56 -12.08
C ARG A 27 18.08 21.28 -12.21
N GLY A 28 17.43 21.25 -13.37
CA GLY A 28 16.24 22.07 -13.64
C GLY A 28 16.57 23.58 -13.62
N PRO A 29 15.59 24.45 -13.90
CA PRO A 29 15.77 25.88 -13.70
C PRO A 29 15.91 26.22 -12.21
N ASP A 30 16.69 27.26 -11.89
CA ASP A 30 16.78 27.79 -10.53
C ASP A 30 15.39 28.29 -10.08
N PRO A 31 14.77 27.70 -9.04
CA PRO A 31 13.42 28.05 -8.61
C PRO A 31 13.27 29.54 -8.26
N ALA A 32 14.29 30.13 -7.63
CA ALA A 32 14.27 31.54 -7.27
C ALA A 32 14.25 32.44 -8.51
N ALA A 33 15.00 32.05 -9.56
CA ALA A 33 15.01 32.76 -10.83
C ALA A 33 13.67 32.63 -11.58
N VAL A 34 13.06 31.44 -11.54
CA VAL A 34 11.73 31.19 -12.13
C VAL A 34 10.68 32.05 -11.43
N LEU A 35 10.58 31.97 -10.10
CA LEU A 35 9.64 32.77 -9.30
C LEU A 35 9.83 34.28 -9.46
N ALA A 36 11.07 34.74 -9.66
CA ALA A 36 11.36 36.15 -9.92
C ALA A 36 11.00 36.60 -11.35
N SER A 37 10.93 35.67 -12.31
CA SER A 37 10.62 35.95 -13.72
C SER A 37 9.12 35.93 -14.05
N ILE A 38 8.31 35.34 -13.17
CA ILE A 38 6.87 35.16 -13.39
C ILE A 38 6.11 36.41 -12.94
N GLU A 39 5.24 36.92 -13.81
CA GLU A 39 4.21 37.87 -13.42
C GLU A 39 3.11 37.12 -12.65
N ARG A 40 2.86 37.53 -11.40
CA ARG A 40 1.89 36.87 -10.52
C ARG A 40 0.49 37.41 -10.82
N PRO A 41 -0.43 36.59 -11.35
CA PRO A 41 -1.80 37.04 -11.56
C PRO A 41 -2.50 37.19 -10.20
N PRO A 42 -3.47 38.11 -10.07
CA PRO A 42 -4.30 38.17 -8.87
C PRO A 42 -5.11 36.87 -8.69
N SER A 43 -5.54 36.62 -7.45
CA SER A 43 -6.33 35.44 -7.07
C SER A 43 -7.62 35.85 -6.34
N PRO A 44 -8.48 36.63 -7.03
CA PRO A 44 -9.70 37.14 -6.44
C PRO A 44 -10.67 36.00 -6.11
N VAL A 45 -11.61 36.27 -5.21
CA VAL A 45 -12.79 35.41 -5.05
C VAL A 45 -13.72 35.69 -6.22
N LEU A 46 -13.84 34.73 -7.14
CA LEU A 46 -14.78 34.78 -8.25
C LEU A 46 -16.19 34.37 -7.82
N SER A 47 -17.21 34.96 -8.44
CA SER A 47 -18.57 34.41 -8.40
C SER A 47 -18.62 33.07 -9.15
N PRO A 48 -19.64 32.22 -8.94
CA PRO A 48 -19.77 31.01 -9.74
C PRO A 48 -19.80 31.29 -11.26
N GLU A 49 -20.47 32.35 -11.70
CA GLU A 49 -20.49 32.69 -13.13
C GLU A 49 -19.13 33.17 -13.64
N ASP A 50 -18.39 33.96 -12.86
CA ASP A 50 -17.04 34.41 -13.26
C ASP A 50 -16.05 33.24 -13.29
N ALA A 51 -16.16 32.30 -12.33
CA ALA A 51 -15.32 31.09 -12.33
C ALA A 51 -15.62 30.17 -13.52
N ARG A 52 -16.89 30.09 -13.95
CA ARG A 52 -17.26 29.38 -15.19
C ARG A 52 -16.50 29.92 -16.40
N HIS A 53 -16.32 31.25 -16.48
CA HIS A 53 -15.53 31.89 -17.53
C HIS A 53 -14.01 31.72 -17.37
N ALA A 54 -13.53 31.36 -16.18
CA ALA A 54 -12.12 31.11 -15.90
C ALA A 54 -11.68 29.71 -16.38
N PHE A 55 -12.62 28.81 -16.69
CA PHE A 55 -12.34 27.46 -17.19
C PHE A 55 -11.95 27.43 -18.66
N ARG A 56 -11.04 26.50 -18.97
CA ARG A 56 -10.73 26.03 -20.32
C ARG A 56 -10.99 24.53 -20.35
N VAL A 57 -12.01 24.12 -21.09
CA VAL A 57 -12.40 22.72 -21.25
C VAL A 57 -12.04 22.23 -22.66
N ALA A 58 -11.98 20.92 -22.84
CA ALA A 58 -11.77 20.26 -24.13
C ALA A 58 -12.79 20.73 -25.19
N PRO A 59 -12.39 20.86 -26.47
CA PRO A 59 -13.31 21.22 -27.55
C PRO A 59 -14.53 20.30 -27.63
N GLY A 60 -15.71 20.89 -27.83
CA GLY A 60 -16.98 20.14 -27.88
C GLY A 60 -17.63 19.90 -26.51
N PHE A 61 -17.01 20.35 -25.42
CA PHE A 61 -17.58 20.28 -24.07
C PHE A 61 -17.96 21.65 -23.51
N GLU A 62 -18.89 21.65 -22.57
CA GLU A 62 -19.31 22.80 -21.77
C GLU A 62 -19.30 22.44 -20.28
N VAL A 63 -18.97 23.43 -19.44
CA VAL A 63 -19.03 23.31 -17.98
C VAL A 63 -20.30 24.00 -17.47
N GLU A 64 -21.20 23.23 -16.87
CA GLU A 64 -22.45 23.66 -16.26
C GLU A 64 -22.29 23.73 -14.73
N LEU A 65 -22.85 24.78 -14.11
CA LEU A 65 -22.95 24.85 -12.65
C LEU A 65 -24.16 24.03 -12.18
N VAL A 66 -23.94 23.09 -11.27
CA VAL A 66 -25.02 22.31 -10.64
C VAL A 66 -25.43 22.90 -9.30
N ALA A 67 -24.47 23.15 -8.43
CA ALA A 67 -24.70 23.72 -7.11
C ALA A 67 -23.52 24.60 -6.71
N ALA A 68 -23.80 25.68 -5.98
CA ALA A 68 -22.80 26.56 -5.39
C ALA A 68 -23.30 27.03 -4.02
N GLU A 69 -22.48 27.79 -3.33
CA GLU A 69 -22.85 28.43 -2.07
C GLU A 69 -24.10 29.32 -2.26
N PRO A 70 -25.07 29.32 -1.33
CA PRO A 70 -25.06 28.65 -0.02
C PRO A 70 -25.63 27.21 -0.02
N LEU A 71 -25.98 26.62 -1.17
CA LEU A 71 -26.56 25.27 -1.23
C LEU A 71 -25.58 24.20 -0.76
N VAL A 72 -24.30 24.37 -1.11
CA VAL A 72 -23.21 23.47 -0.77
C VAL A 72 -21.98 24.28 -0.35
N VAL A 73 -21.23 23.77 0.64
CA VAL A 73 -20.00 24.41 1.16
C VAL A 73 -18.97 23.35 1.54
N ASP A 74 -17.71 23.59 1.22
CA ASP A 74 -16.57 22.70 1.45
C ASP A 74 -16.84 21.22 1.06
N PRO A 75 -17.39 20.96 -0.16
CA PRO A 75 -17.75 19.60 -0.56
C PRO A 75 -16.51 18.75 -0.82
N VAL A 76 -16.54 17.48 -0.38
CA VAL A 76 -15.41 16.55 -0.55
C VAL A 76 -15.80 15.17 -1.07
N ALA A 77 -17.08 14.80 -0.97
CA ALA A 77 -17.62 13.55 -1.48
C ALA A 77 -19.11 13.71 -1.75
N MET A 78 -19.64 12.97 -2.72
CA MET A 78 -21.07 12.96 -3.03
C MET A 78 -21.54 11.61 -3.59
N ASP A 79 -22.84 11.32 -3.47
CA ASP A 79 -23.50 10.19 -4.14
C ASP A 79 -25.00 10.47 -4.31
N TRP A 80 -25.66 9.72 -5.20
CA TRP A 80 -27.07 9.92 -5.57
C TRP A 80 -27.95 8.76 -5.10
N ASP A 81 -29.22 9.06 -4.81
CA ASP A 81 -30.25 8.02 -4.71
C ASP A 81 -30.94 7.74 -6.06
N ASP A 82 -31.90 6.79 -6.05
CA ASP A 82 -32.60 6.35 -7.27
C ASP A 82 -33.51 7.44 -7.85
N GLU A 83 -33.86 8.45 -7.06
CA GLU A 83 -34.64 9.61 -7.48
C GLU A 83 -33.76 10.76 -7.98
N GLY A 84 -32.43 10.60 -7.97
CA GLY A 84 -31.49 11.60 -8.48
C GLY A 84 -31.18 12.71 -7.49
N ARG A 85 -31.64 12.58 -6.23
CA ARG A 85 -31.31 13.53 -5.16
C ARG A 85 -29.85 13.32 -4.77
N LEU A 86 -29.13 14.43 -4.60
CA LEU A 86 -27.68 14.41 -4.43
C LEU A 86 -27.33 14.59 -2.95
N TYR A 87 -26.62 13.63 -2.36
CA TYR A 87 -26.10 13.73 -0.99
C TYR A 87 -24.64 14.15 -1.05
N VAL A 88 -24.30 15.24 -0.35
CA VAL A 88 -22.96 15.84 -0.39
C VAL A 88 -22.39 15.94 1.02
N VAL A 89 -21.17 15.45 1.20
CA VAL A 89 -20.38 15.61 2.42
C VAL A 89 -19.71 16.97 2.40
N GLU A 90 -20.03 17.78 3.40
CA GLU A 90 -19.41 19.08 3.65
C GLU A 90 -18.38 18.99 4.78
N MET A 91 -17.10 19.19 4.46
CA MET A 91 -15.97 19.08 5.39
C MET A 91 -15.59 20.44 6.01
N ARG A 92 -16.59 21.17 6.52
CA ARG A 92 -16.46 22.57 6.99
C ARG A 92 -15.40 22.84 8.05
N GLY A 93 -15.07 21.82 8.84
CA GLY A 93 -14.06 21.91 9.89
C GLY A 93 -12.63 21.86 9.37
N PHE A 94 -12.38 21.52 8.09
CA PHE A 94 -11.05 21.36 7.55
C PHE A 94 -10.33 22.69 7.35
N MET A 95 -9.09 22.78 7.83
CA MET A 95 -8.20 23.94 7.69
C MET A 95 -8.94 25.29 7.81
N PRO A 96 -9.57 25.63 8.97
CA PRO A 96 -10.26 26.90 9.14
C PRO A 96 -9.31 28.10 9.03
N ASP A 97 -8.04 27.88 9.33
CA ASP A 97 -6.91 28.78 9.15
C ASP A 97 -5.64 27.98 8.78
N LEU A 98 -4.55 28.66 8.44
CA LEU A 98 -3.26 28.02 8.13
C LEU A 98 -2.64 27.18 9.26
N ALA A 99 -3.17 27.25 10.48
CA ALA A 99 -2.71 26.47 11.63
C ALA A 99 -3.58 25.22 11.90
N GLY A 100 -4.71 25.06 11.22
CA GLY A 100 -5.67 23.98 11.49
C GLY A 100 -6.37 24.16 12.84
N THR A 101 -6.63 25.40 13.28
CA THR A 101 -7.23 25.64 14.59
C THR A 101 -8.67 25.13 14.64
N GLY A 102 -8.98 24.24 15.58
CA GLY A 102 -10.36 23.80 15.89
C GLY A 102 -10.94 22.77 14.91
N GLU A 103 -10.09 22.03 14.18
CA GLU A 103 -10.54 20.98 13.25
C GLU A 103 -11.31 19.82 13.91
N ASP A 104 -11.20 19.68 15.22
CA ASP A 104 -11.94 18.73 16.04
C ASP A 104 -13.38 19.17 16.35
N ALA A 105 -13.75 20.40 15.99
CA ALA A 105 -15.12 20.88 16.14
C ALA A 105 -16.08 20.12 15.21
N PRO A 106 -17.28 19.71 15.70
CA PRO A 106 -18.25 18.93 14.95
C PRO A 106 -19.05 19.80 13.96
N LEU A 107 -18.35 20.44 13.03
CA LEU A 107 -18.90 21.39 12.04
C LEU A 107 -19.27 20.73 10.71
N GLY A 108 -18.76 19.52 10.46
CA GLY A 108 -19.04 18.76 9.26
C GLY A 108 -20.47 18.24 9.24
N ARG A 109 -20.99 18.05 8.02
CA ARG A 109 -22.37 17.60 7.80
C ARG A 109 -22.53 16.94 6.44
N VAL A 110 -23.68 16.32 6.23
CA VAL A 110 -24.18 15.86 4.93
C VAL A 110 -25.41 16.69 4.58
N VAL A 111 -25.44 17.24 3.37
CA VAL A 111 -26.62 17.91 2.82
C VAL A 111 -27.23 17.07 1.71
N ARG A 112 -28.55 17.09 1.59
CA ARG A 112 -29.30 16.57 0.44
C ARG A 112 -29.73 17.74 -0.43
N LEU A 113 -29.37 17.68 -1.70
CA LEU A 113 -29.71 18.66 -2.72
C LEU A 113 -30.77 18.07 -3.66
N GLU A 114 -31.74 18.91 -4.04
CA GLU A 114 -32.85 18.52 -4.91
C GLU A 114 -33.01 19.56 -6.03
N ASP A 115 -33.19 19.07 -7.25
CA ASP A 115 -33.60 19.81 -8.44
C ASP A 115 -35.14 19.70 -8.53
N GLU A 116 -35.85 20.80 -8.28
CA GLU A 116 -37.31 20.83 -8.18
C GLU A 116 -37.98 21.08 -9.54
N ASP A 117 -37.26 21.63 -10.52
CA ASP A 117 -37.80 21.99 -11.84
C ASP A 117 -37.26 21.16 -13.01
N GLY A 118 -36.27 20.29 -12.76
CA GLY A 118 -35.70 19.36 -13.70
C GLY A 118 -34.74 20.01 -14.70
N ASP A 119 -34.22 21.21 -14.43
CA ASP A 119 -33.27 21.91 -15.30
C ASP A 119 -31.83 21.40 -15.14
N GLY A 120 -31.58 20.51 -14.17
CA GLY A 120 -30.30 19.90 -13.82
C GLY A 120 -29.43 20.74 -12.92
N ARG A 121 -29.97 21.79 -12.31
CA ARG A 121 -29.36 22.60 -11.25
C ARG A 121 -30.12 22.33 -9.96
N MET A 122 -29.39 22.29 -8.84
CA MET A 122 -30.03 22.06 -7.55
C MET A 122 -30.68 23.35 -7.05
N ASP A 123 -31.92 23.27 -6.59
CA ASP A 123 -32.72 24.40 -6.11
C ASP A 123 -32.71 24.50 -4.59
N THR A 124 -32.76 23.34 -3.91
CA THR A 124 -32.89 23.29 -2.46
C THR A 124 -31.75 22.50 -1.81
N SER A 125 -31.44 22.88 -0.57
CA SER A 125 -30.45 22.21 0.26
C SER A 125 -31.05 21.94 1.65
N ARG A 126 -31.01 20.68 2.06
CA ARG A 126 -31.48 20.22 3.37
C ARG A 126 -30.33 19.56 4.12
N VAL A 127 -30.12 19.94 5.38
CA VAL A 127 -29.18 19.21 6.23
C VAL A 127 -29.75 17.84 6.53
N PHE A 128 -29.09 16.79 6.03
CA PHE A 128 -29.48 15.40 6.22
C PHE A 128 -28.90 14.85 7.52
N LEU A 129 -27.61 15.05 7.77
CA LEU A 129 -26.91 14.63 8.99
C LEU A 129 -25.89 15.70 9.39
N ASP A 130 -25.83 16.11 10.65
CA ASP A 130 -24.86 17.09 11.14
C ASP A 130 -24.10 16.61 12.39
N GLY A 131 -23.28 17.50 12.97
CA GLY A 131 -22.50 17.21 14.16
C GLY A 131 -21.33 16.26 13.90
N LEU A 132 -20.78 16.24 12.68
CA LEU A 132 -19.69 15.37 12.28
C LEU A 132 -18.34 16.10 12.37
N VAL A 133 -17.29 15.38 12.75
CA VAL A 133 -15.91 15.87 12.72
C VAL A 133 -15.24 15.34 11.46
N LEU A 134 -14.82 16.24 10.57
CA LEU A 134 -14.14 15.94 9.30
C LEU A 134 -14.69 14.69 8.56
N PRO A 135 -16.00 14.65 8.24
CA PRO A 135 -16.58 13.59 7.43
C PRO A 135 -15.96 13.62 6.03
N ARG A 136 -15.78 12.44 5.41
CA ARG A 136 -14.94 12.33 4.21
C ARG A 136 -15.40 11.35 3.14
N ALA A 137 -16.35 10.47 3.46
CA ALA A 137 -16.87 9.52 2.48
C ALA A 137 -18.36 9.27 2.72
N ILE A 138 -19.06 9.03 1.61
CA ILE A 138 -20.49 8.76 1.57
C ILE A 138 -20.78 7.74 0.49
N VAL A 139 -21.77 6.89 0.72
CA VAL A 139 -22.39 6.07 -0.33
C VAL A 139 -23.86 5.82 0.01
N VAL A 140 -24.72 5.96 -0.98
CA VAL A 140 -26.15 5.69 -0.89
C VAL A 140 -26.40 4.23 -1.28
N LEU A 141 -27.01 3.47 -0.38
CA LEU A 141 -27.33 2.05 -0.56
C LEU A 141 -28.83 1.80 -0.33
N PRO A 142 -29.38 0.66 -0.78
CA PRO A 142 -30.75 0.28 -0.44
C PRO A 142 -31.03 0.23 1.06
N GLU A 143 -30.01 -0.04 1.90
CA GLU A 143 -30.11 -0.07 3.36
C GLU A 143 -30.16 1.32 4.02
N GLY A 144 -29.80 2.38 3.29
CA GLY A 144 -29.68 3.75 3.76
C GLY A 144 -28.40 4.43 3.26
N VAL A 145 -28.09 5.60 3.82
CA VAL A 145 -26.89 6.39 3.50
C VAL A 145 -25.78 6.03 4.47
N LEU A 146 -24.68 5.47 3.97
CA LEU A 146 -23.47 5.27 4.76
C LEU A 146 -22.65 6.56 4.76
N VAL A 147 -22.25 7.01 5.95
CA VAL A 147 -21.43 8.21 6.14
C VAL A 147 -20.22 7.84 6.99
N ALA A 148 -19.02 8.07 6.44
CA ALA A 148 -17.77 7.84 7.11
C ALA A 148 -17.23 9.15 7.70
N ALA A 149 -17.23 9.22 9.03
CA ALA A 149 -16.70 10.31 9.83
C ALA A 149 -15.80 9.69 10.91
N PRO A 150 -14.51 9.46 10.60
CA PRO A 150 -13.59 8.76 11.50
C PRO A 150 -13.66 9.27 12.95
N PRO A 151 -13.66 8.35 13.94
CA PRO A 151 -13.43 6.91 13.80
C PRO A 151 -14.68 6.10 13.42
N ASP A 152 -15.80 6.74 13.07
CA ASP A 152 -17.10 6.08 12.99
C ASP A 152 -17.59 5.89 11.54
N LEU A 153 -18.15 4.70 11.27
CA LEU A 153 -18.99 4.44 10.11
C LEU A 153 -20.47 4.45 10.54
N TRP A 154 -21.22 5.43 10.04
CA TRP A 154 -22.64 5.60 10.32
C TRP A 154 -23.50 5.07 9.18
N LEU A 155 -24.60 4.41 9.52
CA LEU A 155 -25.73 4.14 8.62
C LEU A 155 -26.89 5.03 9.02
N CYS A 156 -27.34 5.88 8.11
CA CYS A 156 -28.48 6.77 8.27
C CYS A 156 -29.66 6.29 7.43
N ARG A 157 -30.84 6.17 8.04
CA ARG A 157 -32.09 5.84 7.36
C ARG A 157 -33.02 7.06 7.38
N ASP A 158 -33.61 7.41 6.25
CA ASP A 158 -34.68 8.42 6.13
C ASP A 158 -36.02 7.70 6.32
N ALA A 159 -36.39 7.38 7.56
CA ALA A 159 -37.44 6.39 7.83
C ALA A 159 -38.86 6.94 7.59
N ASP A 160 -39.06 8.24 7.79
CA ASP A 160 -40.33 8.92 7.55
C ASP A 160 -40.37 9.71 6.23
N GLY A 161 -39.25 9.77 5.50
CA GLY A 161 -39.14 10.42 4.20
C GLY A 161 -39.05 11.94 4.29
N ASP A 162 -38.79 12.52 5.46
CA ASP A 162 -38.67 13.96 5.65
C ASP A 162 -37.34 14.54 5.10
N GLY A 163 -36.39 13.66 4.80
CA GLY A 163 -35.06 14.01 4.30
C GLY A 163 -34.05 14.38 5.35
N ARG A 164 -34.19 13.82 6.55
CA ARG A 164 -33.26 13.99 7.66
C ARG A 164 -32.90 12.64 8.26
N CYS A 165 -31.73 12.59 8.86
CA CYS A 165 -31.26 11.50 9.68
C CYS A 165 -31.13 12.02 11.11
N THR A 166 -32.13 11.76 11.94
CA THR A 166 -32.09 12.09 13.36
C THR A 166 -31.17 11.15 14.14
N ASP A 167 -30.87 11.49 15.39
CA ASP A 167 -30.11 10.61 16.29
C ASP A 167 -30.73 9.21 16.47
N ALA A 168 -32.07 9.11 16.36
CA ALA A 168 -32.78 7.84 16.43
C ALA A 168 -32.68 7.00 15.14
N GLU A 169 -32.29 7.62 14.04
CA GLU A 169 -32.21 7.02 12.70
C GLU A 169 -30.77 6.69 12.27
N ARG A 170 -29.76 7.22 12.96
CA ARG A 170 -28.36 6.85 12.75
C ARG A 170 -27.97 5.63 13.58
N THR A 171 -27.29 4.69 12.94
CA THR A 171 -26.69 3.52 13.59
C THR A 171 -25.18 3.50 13.34
N ARG A 172 -24.38 3.36 14.40
CA ARG A 172 -22.94 3.10 14.25
C ARG A 172 -22.72 1.64 13.85
N LEU A 173 -22.15 1.41 12.67
CA LEU A 173 -21.86 0.06 12.18
C LEU A 173 -20.51 -0.48 12.65
N GLY A 174 -19.54 0.40 12.90
CA GLY A 174 -18.19 0.02 13.30
C GLY A 174 -17.18 1.13 13.07
N ASP A 175 -15.91 0.76 13.12
CA ASP A 175 -14.80 1.71 13.00
C ASP A 175 -14.50 2.03 11.52
N TYR A 176 -14.17 3.29 11.22
CA TYR A 176 -13.69 3.79 9.93
C TYR A 176 -12.40 4.62 10.12
N ALA A 177 -11.32 4.21 9.45
CA ALA A 177 -9.92 4.63 9.66
C ALA A 177 -9.33 4.34 11.07
N GLU A 178 -8.01 4.11 11.11
CA GLU A 178 -7.26 3.85 12.35
C GLU A 178 -6.84 5.16 13.05
N GLY A 179 -7.52 5.52 14.15
CA GLY A 179 -7.06 6.51 15.15
C GLY A 179 -6.90 7.97 14.70
N PRO A 180 -6.54 8.89 15.63
CA PRO A 180 -6.26 10.28 15.28
C PRO A 180 -4.99 10.35 14.43
N GLY A 181 -5.11 10.85 13.21
CA GLY A 181 -4.03 10.96 12.25
C GLY A 181 -4.27 12.09 11.27
N ASN A 182 -3.30 12.35 10.40
CA ASN A 182 -3.44 13.37 9.37
C ASN A 182 -4.62 13.01 8.45
N VAL A 183 -5.56 13.95 8.29
CA VAL A 183 -6.74 13.83 7.45
C VAL A 183 -6.43 13.37 6.01
N GLU A 184 -5.30 13.74 5.43
CA GLU A 184 -4.86 13.35 4.07
C GLU A 184 -4.42 11.88 3.95
N HIS A 185 -4.28 11.16 5.07
CA HIS A 185 -3.75 9.79 5.13
C HIS A 185 -4.68 8.79 5.81
N LEU A 186 -5.96 9.11 5.97
CA LEU A 186 -6.97 8.21 6.51
C LEU A 186 -7.85 7.61 5.40
N GLU A 187 -8.54 6.52 5.73
CA GLU A 187 -9.45 5.81 4.83
C GLU A 187 -10.51 6.76 4.22
N ASN A 188 -10.83 6.58 2.94
CA ASN A 188 -11.87 7.33 2.22
C ASN A 188 -12.38 6.58 0.97
N GLY A 189 -13.43 7.09 0.31
CA GLY A 189 -13.88 6.63 -1.02
C GLY A 189 -15.05 5.65 -1.09
N LEU A 190 -15.33 4.84 -0.04
CA LEU A 190 -16.50 3.91 0.10
C LEU A 190 -17.12 3.37 -1.22
N LEU A 191 -16.29 2.91 -2.15
CA LEU A 191 -16.70 2.50 -3.50
C LEU A 191 -17.39 1.13 -3.50
N PRO A 192 -18.65 1.00 -3.95
CA PRO A 192 -19.29 -0.31 -4.14
C PRO A 192 -18.71 -1.05 -5.35
N GLY A 193 -18.18 -2.24 -5.12
CA GLY A 193 -17.76 -3.17 -6.16
C GLY A 193 -18.92 -4.04 -6.67
N LEU A 194 -18.76 -4.60 -7.87
CA LEU A 194 -19.70 -5.57 -8.46
C LEU A 194 -19.88 -6.84 -7.61
N ASP A 195 -18.86 -7.18 -6.81
CA ASP A 195 -18.84 -8.34 -5.92
C ASP A 195 -19.61 -8.13 -4.60
N GLY A 196 -20.21 -6.95 -4.42
CA GLY A 196 -20.95 -6.58 -3.22
C GLY A 196 -20.08 -6.17 -2.02
N TRP A 197 -18.77 -6.00 -2.22
CA TRP A 197 -17.87 -5.40 -1.23
C TRP A 197 -17.73 -3.89 -1.47
N LEU A 198 -17.52 -3.14 -0.39
CA LEU A 198 -17.17 -1.74 -0.38
C LEU A 198 -15.65 -1.60 -0.21
N TYR A 199 -15.04 -0.82 -1.09
CA TYR A 199 -13.60 -0.57 -1.13
C TYR A 199 -13.30 0.86 -0.68
N SER A 200 -12.13 1.09 -0.08
CA SER A 200 -11.70 2.42 0.35
C SER A 200 -10.21 2.61 0.06
N ALA A 201 -9.83 3.82 -0.35
CA ALA A 201 -8.43 4.21 -0.41
C ALA A 201 -7.83 4.23 1.01
N LYS A 202 -6.51 4.09 1.13
CA LYS A 202 -5.78 4.03 2.41
C LYS A 202 -6.28 2.94 3.37
N SER A 203 -6.95 1.90 2.87
CA SER A 203 -7.50 0.81 3.68
C SER A 203 -6.82 -0.53 3.39
N ARG A 204 -6.59 -1.35 4.43
CA ARG A 204 -6.21 -2.79 4.31
C ARG A 204 -7.40 -3.73 4.40
N ARG A 205 -8.61 -3.18 4.40
CA ARG A 205 -9.86 -3.91 4.57
C ARG A 205 -10.92 -3.46 3.57
N ARG A 206 -11.73 -4.41 3.16
CA ARG A 206 -12.99 -4.18 2.44
C ARG A 206 -14.15 -4.51 3.37
N LEU A 207 -15.26 -3.81 3.16
CA LEU A 207 -16.42 -3.86 4.04
C LEU A 207 -17.62 -4.41 3.29
N ARG A 208 -18.52 -5.13 3.96
CA ARG A 208 -19.79 -5.56 3.35
C ARG A 208 -20.90 -5.48 4.38
N LEU A 209 -22.08 -5.05 3.95
CA LEU A 209 -23.29 -5.12 4.76
C LEU A 209 -23.88 -6.52 4.65
N ALA A 210 -23.75 -7.29 5.73
CA ALA A 210 -24.42 -8.58 5.84
C ALA A 210 -25.92 -8.36 6.12
N PRO A 211 -26.79 -9.23 5.59
CA PRO A 211 -28.21 -9.20 5.91
C PRO A 211 -28.44 -9.18 7.42
N ALA A 212 -29.38 -8.34 7.84
CA ALA A 212 -29.85 -8.31 9.20
C ALA A 212 -30.61 -9.60 9.55
N ALA A 213 -30.59 -10.02 10.83
CA ALA A 213 -31.30 -11.22 11.28
C ALA A 213 -32.83 -11.07 11.15
N SER A 214 -33.32 -9.84 11.22
CA SER A 214 -34.69 -9.46 10.92
C SER A 214 -34.72 -8.13 10.15
N THR A 215 -35.84 -7.82 9.50
CA THR A 215 -36.02 -6.56 8.75
C THR A 215 -35.96 -5.30 9.62
N ASN A 216 -36.08 -5.43 10.94
CA ASN A 216 -36.01 -4.31 11.88
C ASN A 216 -34.61 -4.11 12.47
N ASP A 217 -33.69 -5.06 12.29
CA ASP A 217 -32.34 -4.94 12.82
C ASP A 217 -31.44 -4.19 11.84
N PRO A 218 -30.40 -3.47 12.32
CA PRO A 218 -29.37 -2.93 11.44
C PRO A 218 -28.56 -4.08 10.81
N PRO A 219 -28.06 -3.88 9.57
CA PRO A 219 -27.14 -4.84 8.97
C PRO A 219 -25.86 -4.95 9.80
N ARG A 220 -25.23 -6.12 9.77
CA ARG A 220 -23.92 -6.33 10.40
C ARG A 220 -22.81 -5.94 9.42
N LEU A 221 -21.79 -5.24 9.91
CA LEU A 221 -20.59 -4.98 9.13
C LEU A 221 -19.70 -6.23 9.08
N GLU A 222 -19.48 -6.77 7.89
CA GLU A 222 -18.45 -7.76 7.61
C GLU A 222 -17.18 -7.08 7.13
N VAL A 223 -16.04 -7.54 7.64
CA VAL A 223 -14.72 -7.00 7.34
C VAL A 223 -13.84 -8.12 6.81
N SER A 224 -13.15 -7.87 5.69
CA SER A 224 -12.21 -8.81 5.08
C SER A 224 -10.95 -8.07 4.65
N PRO A 225 -9.75 -8.67 4.72
CA PRO A 225 -8.54 -8.04 4.20
C PRO A 225 -8.62 -7.74 2.70
N THR A 226 -8.05 -6.61 2.27
CA THR A 226 -7.82 -6.24 0.86
C THR A 226 -6.46 -5.57 0.72
N LEU A 227 -6.02 -5.34 -0.53
CA LEU A 227 -4.76 -4.66 -0.80
C LEU A 227 -4.85 -3.18 -0.37
N PHE A 228 -3.79 -2.69 0.29
CA PHE A 228 -3.65 -1.27 0.55
C PHE A 228 -3.39 -0.52 -0.75
N ARG A 229 -4.27 0.40 -1.10
CA ARG A 229 -4.23 1.15 -2.37
C ARG A 229 -4.72 2.58 -2.18
N GLY A 230 -4.32 3.45 -3.10
CA GLY A 230 -4.87 4.80 -3.22
C GLY A 230 -4.45 5.79 -2.12
N GLN A 231 -4.67 7.08 -2.39
CA GLN A 231 -4.65 8.13 -1.37
C GLN A 231 -6.00 8.83 -1.21
N TRP A 232 -6.65 9.23 -2.31
CA TRP A 232 -7.96 9.87 -2.25
C TRP A 232 -8.85 9.43 -3.41
N GLY A 233 -10.00 8.85 -3.08
CA GLY A 233 -10.95 8.29 -4.04
C GLY A 233 -10.50 6.96 -4.65
N LEU A 234 -11.46 6.28 -5.26
CA LEU A 234 -11.29 5.05 -6.03
C LEU A 234 -12.33 5.04 -7.15
N ALA A 235 -12.02 4.34 -8.24
CA ALA A 235 -12.97 4.05 -9.31
C ALA A 235 -12.93 2.58 -9.71
N MET A 236 -13.90 2.20 -10.54
CA MET A 236 -14.03 0.86 -11.08
C MET A 236 -14.50 0.93 -12.54
N ASP A 237 -14.03 0.03 -13.39
CA ASP A 237 -14.57 -0.14 -14.74
C ASP A 237 -15.68 -1.21 -14.82
N ASP A 238 -16.16 -1.52 -16.03
CA ASP A 238 -17.23 -2.50 -16.24
C ASP A 238 -16.85 -3.95 -15.92
N ALA A 239 -15.56 -4.26 -15.87
CA ALA A 239 -15.07 -5.58 -15.48
C ALA A 239 -14.90 -5.71 -13.96
N GLY A 240 -15.05 -4.61 -13.22
CA GLY A 240 -14.82 -4.58 -11.79
C GLY A 240 -13.36 -4.32 -11.39
N ARG A 241 -12.49 -3.93 -12.34
CA ARG A 241 -11.08 -3.59 -12.02
C ARG A 241 -11.03 -2.29 -11.24
N LEU A 242 -10.24 -2.26 -10.16
CA LEU A 242 -10.13 -1.11 -9.28
C LEU A 242 -9.03 -0.17 -9.76
N TYR A 243 -9.35 1.12 -9.81
CA TYR A 243 -8.43 2.20 -10.15
C TYR A 243 -8.22 3.10 -8.93
N SER A 244 -6.98 3.54 -8.76
CA SER A 244 -6.58 4.38 -7.63
C SER A 244 -5.50 5.39 -8.04
N ASN A 245 -5.16 6.30 -7.15
CA ASN A 245 -4.15 7.33 -7.36
C ASN A 245 -3.27 7.51 -6.12
N HIS A 246 -2.17 8.25 -6.25
CA HIS A 246 -1.40 8.76 -5.12
C HIS A 246 -1.19 10.25 -5.28
N ASN A 247 -0.80 10.93 -4.20
CA ASN A 247 -0.62 12.39 -4.21
C ASN A 247 0.25 12.93 -5.36
N SER A 248 1.21 12.10 -5.79
CA SER A 248 2.21 12.41 -6.80
C SER A 248 2.13 11.50 -8.03
N ALA A 249 1.03 10.77 -8.22
CA ALA A 249 0.89 9.85 -9.34
C ALA A 249 -0.58 9.69 -9.74
N PHE A 250 -0.86 9.89 -11.02
CA PHE A 250 -2.23 10.03 -11.52
C PHE A 250 -3.07 8.75 -11.43
N LEU A 251 -2.51 7.61 -11.86
CA LEU A 251 -3.36 6.45 -12.13
C LEU A 251 -2.65 5.11 -11.95
N TYR A 252 -3.21 4.30 -11.06
CA TYR A 252 -2.87 2.89 -10.86
C TYR A 252 -4.08 2.00 -11.08
N VAL A 253 -3.84 0.75 -11.50
CA VAL A 253 -4.87 -0.27 -11.65
C VAL A 253 -4.50 -1.61 -10.98
N ASP A 254 -5.50 -2.29 -10.44
CA ASP A 254 -5.44 -3.72 -10.11
C ASP A 254 -6.04 -4.52 -11.29
N LEU A 255 -5.20 -5.27 -12.03
CA LEU A 255 -5.63 -6.05 -13.20
C LEU A 255 -6.50 -7.26 -12.85
N PHE A 256 -6.46 -7.67 -11.58
CA PHE A 256 -7.29 -8.72 -11.00
C PHE A 256 -7.53 -8.40 -9.51
N PRO A 257 -8.50 -9.04 -8.84
CA PRO A 257 -8.79 -8.78 -7.42
C PRO A 257 -7.58 -8.99 -6.51
N GLY A 258 -7.19 -7.95 -5.78
CA GLY A 258 -5.99 -7.97 -4.91
C GLY A 258 -6.05 -9.00 -3.78
N GLU A 259 -7.24 -9.47 -3.42
CA GLU A 259 -7.46 -10.50 -2.39
C GLU A 259 -6.88 -11.85 -2.77
N TYR A 260 -6.77 -12.14 -4.07
CA TYR A 260 -6.10 -13.35 -4.53
C TYR A 260 -4.65 -13.39 -4.06
N ALA A 261 -3.93 -12.27 -4.18
CA ALA A 261 -2.54 -12.18 -3.74
C ALA A 261 -2.35 -12.25 -2.21
N LEU A 262 -3.40 -12.01 -1.42
CA LEU A 262 -3.35 -12.09 0.05
C LEU A 262 -3.48 -13.51 0.60
N ARG A 263 -3.82 -14.49 -0.24
CA ARG A 263 -4.00 -15.90 0.18
C ARG A 263 -2.71 -16.58 0.61
N HIS A 264 -1.57 -16.08 0.15
CA HIS A 264 -0.26 -16.66 0.45
C HIS A 264 0.73 -15.57 0.90
N PRO A 265 1.47 -15.74 2.02
CA PRO A 265 2.42 -14.74 2.52
C PRO A 265 3.50 -14.34 1.50
N ALA A 266 3.91 -15.28 0.64
CA ALA A 266 4.88 -15.02 -0.43
C ALA A 266 4.42 -13.94 -1.43
N THR A 267 3.11 -13.81 -1.65
CA THR A 267 2.48 -12.85 -2.58
C THR A 267 1.78 -11.68 -1.86
N ALA A 268 1.68 -11.73 -0.52
CA ALA A 268 1.00 -10.73 0.30
C ALA A 268 1.85 -9.48 0.62
N THR A 269 3.07 -9.36 0.08
CA THR A 269 4.03 -8.29 0.43
C THR A 269 3.71 -6.92 -0.17
N ALA A 270 4.22 -5.84 0.46
CA ALA A 270 3.94 -4.45 0.07
C ALA A 270 4.65 -3.96 -1.21
N HIS A 271 5.59 -4.71 -1.80
CA HIS A 271 6.35 -4.27 -2.97
C HIS A 271 5.99 -5.07 -4.22
N ALA A 272 5.78 -4.32 -5.32
CA ALA A 272 5.56 -4.74 -6.71
C ALA A 272 4.99 -6.16 -6.87
N LYS A 273 3.67 -6.24 -6.87
CA LYS A 273 2.93 -7.45 -7.24
C LYS A 273 2.63 -7.34 -8.73
N PRO A 274 3.20 -8.17 -9.62
CA PRO A 274 2.84 -8.16 -11.04
C PRO A 274 1.32 -8.09 -11.23
N GLY A 275 0.84 -7.07 -11.92
CA GLY A 275 -0.59 -6.85 -12.17
C GLY A 275 -1.44 -6.24 -11.05
N LEU A 276 -0.87 -5.87 -9.90
CA LEU A 276 -1.59 -5.12 -8.86
C LEU A 276 -0.87 -3.80 -8.59
N THR A 277 -1.64 -2.73 -8.39
CA THR A 277 -1.11 -1.37 -8.25
C THR A 277 -0.13 -1.04 -9.40
N VAL A 278 -0.53 -1.38 -10.62
CA VAL A 278 0.25 -1.11 -11.84
C VAL A 278 0.13 0.36 -12.18
N ASP A 279 1.25 1.05 -12.24
CA ASP A 279 1.32 2.44 -12.70
C ASP A 279 1.00 2.51 -14.20
N LEU A 280 -0.06 3.22 -14.55
CA LEU A 280 -0.48 3.39 -15.93
C LEU A 280 0.05 4.68 -16.55
N ALA A 281 0.39 5.69 -15.75
CA ALA A 281 0.66 7.06 -16.20
C ALA A 281 2.08 7.51 -15.80
N PRO A 282 3.14 6.90 -16.37
CA PRO A 282 4.52 7.19 -15.97
C PRO A 282 5.01 8.58 -16.41
N ASP A 283 4.33 9.25 -17.35
CA ASP A 283 4.53 10.68 -17.63
C ASP A 283 3.58 11.50 -16.76
N GLU A 284 4.08 11.90 -15.59
CA GLU A 284 3.32 12.59 -14.56
C GLU A 284 3.38 14.12 -14.75
N ARG A 285 3.34 14.64 -15.98
CA ARG A 285 3.39 16.10 -16.18
C ARG A 285 2.02 16.74 -16.01
N VAL A 286 1.99 17.94 -15.43
CA VAL A 286 0.76 18.72 -15.27
C VAL A 286 0.71 19.85 -16.30
N TYR A 287 -0.38 19.94 -17.05
CA TYR A 287 -0.58 20.94 -18.11
C TYR A 287 -1.67 21.97 -17.73
N GLY A 288 -1.44 22.69 -16.63
CA GLY A 288 -2.31 23.80 -16.22
C GLY A 288 -2.29 24.99 -17.17
N VAL A 289 -3.24 25.92 -16.99
CA VAL A 289 -3.43 27.13 -17.82
C VAL A 289 -3.09 28.43 -17.08
N ARG A 290 -2.36 28.29 -15.96
CA ARG A 290 -1.93 29.36 -15.08
C ARG A 290 -0.57 29.03 -14.47
N VAL A 291 0.26 30.05 -14.28
CA VAL A 291 1.47 29.94 -13.46
C VAL A 291 1.12 29.65 -12.01
N ALA A 292 1.89 28.79 -11.34
CA ALA A 292 1.53 28.21 -10.04
C ALA A 292 2.45 28.65 -8.88
N PRO A 293 2.68 29.95 -8.62
CA PRO A 293 3.52 30.37 -7.50
C PRO A 293 2.89 30.03 -6.14
N GLY A 294 1.59 29.74 -6.07
CA GLY A 294 0.90 29.21 -4.88
C GLY A 294 1.01 27.70 -4.68
N LEU A 295 1.81 27.00 -5.49
CA LEU A 295 2.11 25.59 -5.26
C LEU A 295 2.94 25.42 -3.97
N ASN A 296 2.62 24.40 -3.18
CA ASN A 296 3.42 24.08 -2.00
C ASN A 296 4.85 23.75 -2.43
N ARG A 297 5.83 24.38 -1.78
CA ARG A 297 7.26 24.24 -2.12
C ARG A 297 7.62 24.67 -3.56
N ALA A 298 6.90 25.65 -4.13
CA ALA A 298 7.24 26.22 -5.44
C ALA A 298 8.68 26.80 -5.50
N ASP A 299 9.27 27.10 -4.34
CA ASP A 299 10.65 27.53 -4.16
C ASP A 299 11.69 26.39 -4.26
N GLN A 300 11.26 25.13 -4.47
CA GLN A 300 12.13 23.96 -4.57
C GLN A 300 12.37 23.52 -6.04
N PRO A 301 13.56 22.97 -6.35
CA PRO A 301 13.83 22.44 -7.69
C PRO A 301 12.84 21.34 -8.10
N GLY A 302 12.32 21.44 -9.32
CA GLY A 302 11.37 20.48 -9.90
C GLY A 302 9.90 20.72 -9.54
N ALA A 303 9.57 21.72 -8.71
CA ALA A 303 8.18 22.08 -8.43
C ALA A 303 7.52 22.82 -9.62
N LEU A 304 8.27 23.77 -10.20
CA LEU A 304 7.81 24.60 -11.32
C LEU A 304 8.63 24.37 -12.59
N ARG A 305 7.93 24.42 -13.71
CA ARG A 305 8.48 24.53 -15.07
C ARG A 305 9.11 25.91 -15.28
N ARG A 306 9.91 26.04 -16.35
CA ARG A 306 10.51 27.34 -16.75
C ARG A 306 9.48 28.42 -17.06
N ASP A 307 8.31 28.03 -17.51
CA ASP A 307 7.18 28.91 -17.82
C ASP A 307 6.33 29.23 -16.58
N GLY A 308 6.73 28.74 -15.40
CA GLY A 308 6.10 29.02 -14.11
C GLY A 308 4.89 28.16 -13.77
N ARG A 309 4.48 27.25 -14.65
CA ARG A 309 3.44 26.26 -14.36
C ARG A 309 3.98 25.14 -13.48
N GLN A 310 3.09 24.41 -12.82
CA GLN A 310 3.43 23.17 -12.10
C GLN A 310 4.09 22.16 -13.05
N ASP A 311 5.14 21.46 -12.58
CA ASP A 311 5.82 20.44 -13.38
C ASP A 311 5.19 19.06 -13.21
N ALA A 312 5.06 18.60 -11.96
CA ALA A 312 4.58 17.28 -11.59
C ALA A 312 3.43 17.36 -10.55
N PRO A 313 2.57 16.32 -10.44
CA PRO A 313 1.48 16.26 -9.48
C PRO A 313 1.97 16.33 -8.04
N THR A 314 1.20 17.04 -7.22
CA THR A 314 1.46 17.24 -5.78
C THR A 314 0.21 17.12 -4.92
N ALA A 315 -0.97 17.08 -5.54
CA ALA A 315 -2.29 17.05 -4.94
C ALA A 315 -3.30 16.30 -5.84
N VAL A 316 -2.90 15.15 -6.39
CA VAL A 316 -3.83 14.29 -7.13
C VAL A 316 -4.89 13.74 -6.19
N SER A 317 -6.15 13.83 -6.60
CA SER A 317 -7.30 13.50 -5.76
C SER A 317 -8.46 13.00 -6.61
N GLY A 318 -9.12 11.92 -6.18
CA GLY A 318 -10.25 11.36 -6.91
C GLY A 318 -9.86 10.69 -8.22
N VAL A 319 -10.77 9.87 -8.74
CA VAL A 319 -10.62 9.24 -10.06
C VAL A 319 -12.01 8.81 -10.52
N ALA A 320 -12.29 8.97 -11.80
CA ALA A 320 -13.49 8.43 -12.44
C ALA A 320 -13.10 7.70 -13.73
N ILE A 321 -13.64 6.50 -13.93
CA ILE A 321 -13.61 5.82 -15.22
C ILE A 321 -14.93 6.12 -15.93
N GLN A 322 -14.87 6.66 -17.14
CA GLN A 322 -16.07 7.05 -17.87
C GLN A 322 -16.83 5.82 -18.38
N ARG A 323 -17.93 5.49 -17.70
CA ARG A 323 -18.85 4.38 -18.02
C ARG A 323 -20.23 4.88 -18.44
N GLY A 324 -20.38 6.19 -18.63
CA GLY A 324 -21.59 6.86 -19.05
C GLY A 324 -21.70 6.99 -20.56
N ASP A 325 -22.92 7.24 -21.04
CA ASP A 325 -23.28 7.31 -22.45
C ASP A 325 -23.31 8.74 -23.02
N GLN A 326 -23.28 9.77 -22.15
CA GLN A 326 -23.30 11.19 -22.54
C GLN A 326 -22.09 11.58 -23.40
N TYR A 327 -20.92 10.98 -23.15
CA TYR A 327 -19.67 11.34 -23.85
C TYR A 327 -19.48 10.56 -25.15
N GLY A 328 -20.19 9.45 -25.34
CA GLY A 328 -20.04 8.56 -26.49
C GLY A 328 -18.96 7.49 -26.34
N PRO A 329 -18.94 6.50 -27.24
CA PRO A 329 -18.09 5.32 -27.15
C PRO A 329 -16.59 5.64 -27.20
N GLU A 330 -16.19 6.77 -27.78
CA GLU A 330 -14.79 7.19 -27.89
C GLU A 330 -14.19 7.74 -26.59
N PHE A 331 -15.01 7.91 -25.54
CA PHE A 331 -14.56 8.24 -24.18
C PHE A 331 -14.84 7.10 -23.19
N HIS A 332 -15.50 6.03 -23.64
CA HIS A 332 -15.90 4.95 -22.76
C HIS A 332 -14.67 4.17 -22.30
N GLY A 333 -14.42 4.16 -21.00
CA GLY A 333 -13.23 3.59 -20.36
C GLY A 333 -12.11 4.58 -20.07
N ASP A 334 -12.23 5.84 -20.52
CA ASP A 334 -11.24 6.87 -20.20
C ASP A 334 -11.22 7.19 -18.70
N ALA A 335 -10.03 7.46 -18.17
CA ALA A 335 -9.87 7.92 -16.80
C ALA A 335 -9.80 9.45 -16.73
N PHE A 336 -10.54 10.03 -15.79
CA PHE A 336 -10.48 11.45 -15.45
C PHE A 336 -9.95 11.59 -14.03
N VAL A 337 -8.88 12.36 -13.86
CA VAL A 337 -8.13 12.46 -12.60
C VAL A 337 -7.83 13.91 -12.26
N PRO A 338 -8.43 14.46 -11.19
CA PRO A 338 -8.12 15.79 -10.70
C PRO A 338 -6.70 15.94 -10.15
N GLU A 339 -6.12 17.12 -10.37
CA GLU A 339 -4.99 17.64 -9.63
C GLU A 339 -5.42 18.98 -8.99
N SER A 340 -5.64 18.94 -7.67
CA SER A 340 -6.26 20.02 -6.92
C SER A 340 -5.40 21.30 -6.87
N ALA A 341 -4.08 21.17 -6.75
CA ALA A 341 -3.16 22.30 -6.59
C ALA A 341 -2.96 23.06 -7.92
N GLY A 342 -2.89 22.33 -9.02
CA GLY A 342 -2.77 22.79 -10.39
C GLY A 342 -4.08 23.26 -11.00
N ALA A 343 -5.21 23.05 -10.31
CA ALA A 343 -6.55 23.47 -10.74
C ALA A 343 -6.97 22.84 -12.08
N VAL A 344 -6.72 21.52 -12.20
CA VAL A 344 -6.96 20.75 -13.43
C VAL A 344 -7.69 19.43 -13.20
N VAL A 345 -8.30 18.91 -14.27
CA VAL A 345 -8.71 17.50 -14.40
C VAL A 345 -8.02 16.93 -15.63
N ALA A 346 -7.10 15.99 -15.40
CA ALA A 346 -6.38 15.27 -16.45
C ALA A 346 -7.26 14.17 -17.06
N ARG A 347 -7.01 13.84 -18.33
CA ARG A 347 -7.67 12.74 -19.05
C ARG A 347 -6.64 11.73 -19.54
N PHE A 348 -6.94 10.45 -19.34
CA PHE A 348 -6.16 9.35 -19.86
C PHE A 348 -7.05 8.42 -20.69
N ASP A 349 -6.67 8.20 -21.94
CA ASP A 349 -7.25 7.17 -22.81
C ASP A 349 -6.62 5.82 -22.46
N LEU A 350 -7.47 4.85 -22.08
CA LEU A 350 -7.04 3.53 -21.61
C LEU A 350 -7.21 2.50 -22.72
N GLU A 351 -6.09 1.92 -23.16
CA GLU A 351 -6.08 0.94 -24.23
C GLU A 351 -5.54 -0.41 -23.72
N PRO A 352 -6.09 -1.56 -24.19
CA PRO A 352 -5.52 -2.86 -23.89
C PRO A 352 -4.05 -2.98 -24.32
N ASP A 353 -3.22 -3.57 -23.46
CA ASP A 353 -1.82 -3.89 -23.75
C ASP A 353 -1.44 -5.28 -23.24
N GLY A 354 -1.65 -6.29 -24.09
CA GLY A 354 -1.49 -7.69 -23.70
C GLY A 354 -2.46 -8.07 -22.58
N MET A 355 -1.93 -8.46 -21.42
CA MET A 355 -2.70 -8.72 -20.19
C MET A 355 -2.95 -7.46 -19.35
N GLY A 356 -2.28 -6.36 -19.68
CA GLY A 356 -2.35 -5.10 -18.96
C GLY A 356 -3.17 -4.03 -19.68
N LEU A 357 -3.01 -2.81 -19.19
CA LEU A 357 -3.51 -1.59 -19.81
C LEU A 357 -2.34 -0.65 -20.05
N ARG A 358 -2.45 0.18 -21.08
CA ARG A 358 -1.64 1.39 -21.21
C ARG A 358 -2.55 2.61 -21.08
N ALA A 359 -2.09 3.64 -20.38
CA ALA A 359 -2.75 4.93 -20.39
C ALA A 359 -1.99 5.90 -21.29
N ARG A 360 -2.72 6.61 -22.13
CA ARG A 360 -2.20 7.72 -22.93
C ARG A 360 -2.75 9.03 -22.38
N HIS A 361 -1.88 9.90 -21.89
CA HIS A 361 -2.26 11.24 -21.43
C HIS A 361 -2.78 12.06 -22.62
N VAL A 362 -4.03 12.51 -22.55
CA VAL A 362 -4.71 13.25 -23.62
C VAL A 362 -4.69 14.74 -23.29
N LEU A 363 -4.01 15.53 -24.13
CA LEU A 363 -3.89 16.98 -23.99
C LEU A 363 -4.62 17.71 -25.12
N ASP A 364 -5.18 18.86 -24.78
CA ASP A 364 -5.87 19.74 -25.72
C ASP A 364 -5.00 20.95 -26.08
N ALA A 365 -5.17 21.48 -27.29
CA ALA A 365 -4.44 22.66 -27.73
C ALA A 365 -4.85 23.91 -26.92
N ASP A 366 -3.87 24.69 -26.48
CA ASP A 366 -4.07 25.93 -25.74
C ASP A 366 -3.40 27.14 -26.42
N PRO A 367 -4.10 28.27 -26.59
CA PRO A 367 -3.55 29.44 -27.29
C PRO A 367 -2.38 30.10 -26.55
N ASP A 368 -2.32 30.01 -25.22
CA ASP A 368 -1.29 30.67 -24.41
C ASP A 368 -0.17 29.70 -24.02
N TRP A 369 -0.50 28.40 -23.88
CA TRP A 369 0.37 27.41 -23.25
C TRP A 369 0.73 26.20 -24.14
N SER A 370 0.37 26.27 -25.43
CA SER A 370 0.41 25.21 -26.45
C SER A 370 -0.47 24.00 -26.17
N GLU A 371 -0.40 23.44 -24.96
CA GLU A 371 -1.14 22.26 -24.51
C GLU A 371 -1.70 22.48 -23.10
N ARG A 372 -2.87 21.92 -22.83
CA ARG A 372 -3.55 21.92 -21.53
C ARG A 372 -4.24 20.58 -21.23
N GLU A 373 -4.57 20.39 -19.96
CA GLU A 373 -5.45 19.30 -19.49
C GLU A 373 -6.89 19.43 -20.02
N PHE A 374 -7.66 18.33 -19.91
CA PHE A 374 -9.07 18.25 -20.33
C PHE A 374 -9.95 19.35 -19.73
N LEU A 375 -9.77 19.63 -18.44
CA LEU A 375 -10.28 20.83 -17.79
C LEU A 375 -9.14 21.52 -17.05
N ALA A 376 -9.01 22.83 -17.21
CA ALA A 376 -8.06 23.64 -16.46
C ALA A 376 -8.66 25.01 -16.13
N SER A 377 -8.34 25.58 -14.96
CA SER A 377 -8.82 26.91 -14.57
C SER A 377 -7.71 27.93 -14.46
N THR A 378 -8.02 29.17 -14.81
CA THR A 378 -7.19 30.35 -14.49
C THR A 378 -7.46 30.89 -13.08
N ASP A 379 -8.51 30.39 -12.41
CA ASP A 379 -8.81 30.69 -11.02
C ASP A 379 -7.97 29.80 -10.09
N GLU A 380 -7.10 30.42 -9.28
CA GLU A 380 -6.26 29.71 -8.30
C GLU A 380 -7.08 29.06 -7.18
N ARG A 381 -8.35 29.45 -6.99
CA ARG A 381 -9.22 28.91 -5.94
C ARG A 381 -10.04 27.70 -6.37
N PHE A 382 -10.03 27.37 -7.67
CA PHE A 382 -10.63 26.13 -8.15
C PHE A 382 -9.83 24.93 -7.62
N ARG A 383 -10.45 24.12 -6.77
CA ARG A 383 -9.85 22.94 -6.12
C ARG A 383 -10.69 21.71 -6.43
N PRO A 384 -10.51 21.07 -7.61
CA PRO A 384 -11.23 19.85 -7.93
C PRO A 384 -10.69 18.70 -7.07
N VAL A 385 -11.43 18.33 -6.02
CA VAL A 385 -11.00 17.34 -5.01
C VAL A 385 -11.49 15.92 -5.30
N ASP A 386 -12.55 15.76 -6.10
CA ASP A 386 -13.02 14.47 -6.58
C ASP A 386 -13.82 14.63 -7.87
N VAL A 387 -13.97 13.54 -8.63
CA VAL A 387 -14.80 13.46 -9.83
C VAL A 387 -15.63 12.18 -9.83
N LYS A 388 -16.83 12.24 -10.42
CA LYS A 388 -17.72 11.08 -10.56
C LYS A 388 -18.43 11.10 -11.91
N VAL A 389 -18.82 9.92 -12.39
CA VAL A 389 -19.78 9.80 -13.49
C VAL A 389 -21.18 9.74 -12.88
N GLY A 390 -22.04 10.67 -13.30
CA GLY A 390 -23.38 10.82 -12.74
C GLY A 390 -24.43 9.88 -13.34
N PRO A 391 -25.68 9.93 -12.82
CA PRO A 391 -26.83 9.21 -13.39
C PRO A 391 -27.15 9.63 -14.84
N ASP A 392 -26.76 10.83 -15.22
CA ASP A 392 -26.88 11.41 -16.56
C ASP A 392 -25.71 11.02 -17.51
N GLY A 393 -24.76 10.22 -17.04
CA GLY A 393 -23.60 9.77 -17.81
C GLY A 393 -22.52 10.83 -18.05
N ALA A 394 -22.70 12.04 -17.51
CA ALA A 394 -21.73 13.13 -17.60
C ALA A 394 -20.67 13.04 -16.49
N LEU A 395 -19.56 13.75 -16.65
CA LEU A 395 -18.55 13.91 -15.61
C LEU A 395 -18.94 15.05 -14.67
N TRP A 396 -18.93 14.78 -13.37
CA TRP A 396 -19.21 15.72 -12.31
C TRP A 396 -17.93 16.00 -11.51
N VAL A 397 -17.66 17.27 -11.22
CA VAL A 397 -16.47 17.73 -10.50
C VAL A 397 -16.88 18.33 -9.16
N ILE A 398 -16.30 17.82 -8.09
CA ILE A 398 -16.44 18.37 -6.73
C ILE A 398 -15.35 19.41 -6.53
N ASP A 399 -15.74 20.67 -6.42
CA ASP A 399 -14.84 21.80 -6.24
C ASP A 399 -14.97 22.33 -4.80
N MET A 400 -13.93 22.13 -3.99
CA MET A 400 -13.92 22.66 -2.62
C MET A 400 -13.89 24.20 -2.61
N TYR A 401 -13.49 24.82 -3.73
CA TYR A 401 -13.37 26.25 -3.95
C TYR A 401 -12.67 27.00 -2.79
N ARG A 402 -11.35 26.82 -2.67
CA ARG A 402 -10.53 27.37 -1.59
C ARG A 402 -9.14 27.76 -2.05
N GLY A 403 -8.55 28.76 -1.37
CA GLY A 403 -7.15 29.13 -1.61
C GLY A 403 -6.15 28.13 -1.02
N VAL A 404 -6.49 27.51 0.12
CA VAL A 404 -5.67 26.50 0.82
C VAL A 404 -6.33 25.12 0.69
N ILE A 405 -5.57 24.12 0.27
CA ILE A 405 -6.05 22.73 0.11
C ILE A 405 -5.19 21.69 0.87
N GLN A 406 -4.02 22.10 1.36
CA GLN A 406 -3.11 21.26 2.15
C GLN A 406 -3.41 21.37 3.65
N HIS A 407 -3.28 20.28 4.38
CA HIS A 407 -3.36 20.26 5.83
C HIS A 407 -2.13 20.90 6.48
N ALA A 408 -2.29 21.47 7.68
CA ALA A 408 -1.28 22.27 8.39
C ALA A 408 0.08 21.56 8.56
N HIS A 409 0.08 20.23 8.66
CA HIS A 409 1.28 19.39 8.73
C HIS A 409 2.21 19.51 7.51
N TYR A 410 1.68 19.88 6.35
CA TYR A 410 2.43 19.86 5.09
C TYR A 410 2.60 21.23 4.42
N VAL A 411 1.98 22.29 4.96
CA VAL A 411 2.15 23.66 4.44
C VAL A 411 3.57 24.17 4.72
N SER A 412 4.33 24.52 3.67
CA SER A 412 5.67 25.13 3.82
C SER A 412 5.60 26.59 4.25
N ASP A 413 6.69 27.13 4.80
CA ASP A 413 6.77 28.56 5.16
C ASP A 413 6.60 29.46 3.94
N TYR A 414 7.16 29.07 2.79
CA TYR A 414 6.93 29.74 1.51
C TYR A 414 5.44 29.83 1.19
N LEU A 415 4.70 28.72 1.29
CA LEU A 415 3.27 28.70 0.99
C LEU A 415 2.47 29.53 1.99
N ARG A 416 2.81 29.49 3.29
CA ARG A 416 2.17 30.36 4.30
C ARG A 416 2.30 31.83 3.95
N ASP A 417 3.50 32.27 3.56
CA ASP A 417 3.75 33.65 3.18
C ASP A 417 3.03 34.04 1.89
N TYR A 418 2.98 33.13 0.91
CA TYR A 418 2.22 33.33 -0.32
C TYR A 418 0.72 33.47 -0.04
N VAL A 419 0.13 32.58 0.77
CA VAL A 419 -1.29 32.61 1.14
C VAL A 419 -1.66 33.93 1.81
N ARG A 420 -0.85 34.39 2.78
CA ARG A 420 -1.09 35.67 3.47
C ARG A 420 -0.96 36.87 2.54
N THR A 421 0.02 36.86 1.65
CA THR A 421 0.27 37.98 0.72
C THR A 421 -0.85 38.13 -0.31
N ASN A 422 -1.51 37.03 -0.68
CA ASN A 422 -2.53 37.00 -1.73
C ASN A 422 -3.96 36.78 -1.19
N ASP A 423 -4.16 36.91 0.13
CA ASP A 423 -5.48 36.79 0.79
C ASP A 423 -6.21 35.47 0.48
N LEU A 424 -5.47 34.35 0.43
CA LEU A 424 -6.01 33.05 0.03
C LEU A 424 -6.79 32.32 1.15
N GLU A 425 -6.77 32.82 2.39
CA GLU A 425 -7.61 32.30 3.49
C GLU A 425 -9.08 32.74 3.34
N ALA A 426 -9.35 33.93 2.81
CA ALA A 426 -10.71 34.41 2.54
C ALA A 426 -11.27 33.83 1.23
N PRO A 427 -12.58 33.61 1.08
CA PRO A 427 -13.65 33.90 2.04
C PRO A 427 -13.86 32.80 3.10
N GLY A 428 -12.95 31.83 3.21
CA GLY A 428 -13.10 30.67 4.08
C GLY A 428 -13.96 29.58 3.44
N ALA A 429 -15.11 29.30 4.05
CA ALA A 429 -15.98 28.18 3.67
C ALA A 429 -16.82 28.50 2.43
N THR A 430 -16.45 27.91 1.30
CA THR A 430 -17.12 28.00 -0.01
C THR A 430 -17.10 26.63 -0.70
N GLY A 431 -17.74 26.45 -1.85
CA GLY A 431 -17.84 25.13 -2.47
C GLY A 431 -18.82 25.07 -3.63
N ARG A 432 -18.48 24.26 -4.63
CA ARG A 432 -19.21 24.16 -5.90
C ARG A 432 -19.22 22.75 -6.44
N ILE A 433 -20.25 22.44 -7.21
CA ILE A 433 -20.38 21.20 -7.98
C ILE A 433 -20.63 21.59 -9.42
N TRP A 434 -19.77 21.08 -10.29
CA TRP A 434 -19.80 21.33 -11.73
C TRP A 434 -20.15 20.05 -12.48
N ARG A 435 -20.85 20.17 -13.61
CA ARG A 435 -21.08 19.09 -14.56
C ARG A 435 -20.46 19.45 -15.91
N ILE A 436 -19.70 18.54 -16.50
CA ILE A 436 -19.09 18.73 -17.81
C ILE A 436 -19.85 17.90 -18.83
N VAL A 437 -20.45 18.56 -19.82
CA VAL A 437 -21.34 17.95 -20.80
C VAL A 437 -20.77 18.06 -22.20
N ARG A 438 -20.93 17.01 -23.00
CA ARG A 438 -20.65 17.04 -24.44
C ARG A 438 -21.79 17.77 -25.17
N THR A 439 -21.46 18.78 -25.96
CA THR A 439 -22.44 19.76 -26.50
C THR A 439 -23.20 19.29 -27.73
N ASP A 440 -22.67 18.32 -28.48
CA ASP A 440 -23.29 17.72 -29.67
C ASP A 440 -24.14 16.48 -29.35
N ARG A 441 -24.35 16.17 -28.07
CA ARG A 441 -25.19 15.07 -27.60
C ARG A 441 -26.27 15.57 -26.65
N PRO A 442 -27.49 15.00 -26.71
CA PRO A 442 -28.51 15.31 -25.71
C PRO A 442 -28.07 14.81 -24.34
N ILE A 443 -28.52 15.51 -23.30
CA ILE A 443 -28.39 15.08 -21.92
C ILE A 443 -29.79 14.92 -21.33
N ASP A 444 -30.06 13.74 -20.78
CA ASP A 444 -31.22 13.54 -19.90
C ASP A 444 -30.75 13.77 -18.46
N ARG A 445 -31.37 14.76 -17.81
CA ARG A 445 -30.97 15.21 -16.46
C ARG A 445 -31.72 14.46 -15.36
N GLY A 446 -32.79 13.75 -15.71
CA GLY A 446 -33.46 12.84 -14.79
C GLY A 446 -32.76 11.48 -14.75
N PRO A 447 -32.67 10.83 -13.58
CA PRO A 447 -32.23 9.44 -13.55
C PRO A 447 -33.29 8.55 -14.24
N PRO A 448 -32.89 7.47 -14.92
CA PRO A 448 -33.84 6.48 -15.41
C PRO A 448 -34.58 5.84 -14.24
N SER A 449 -35.86 5.49 -14.44
CA SER A 449 -36.68 4.83 -13.40
C SER A 449 -36.07 3.49 -13.02
N LEU A 450 -35.76 3.34 -11.73
CA LEU A 450 -35.33 2.08 -11.10
C LEU A 450 -36.32 1.63 -10.00
N ALA A 451 -37.58 2.07 -10.11
CA ALA A 451 -38.59 1.88 -9.07
C ALA A 451 -39.02 0.42 -8.91
N THR A 452 -39.21 -0.31 -10.01
CA THR A 452 -39.74 -1.69 -10.00
C THR A 452 -38.65 -2.73 -10.22
N THR A 453 -38.94 -3.99 -9.86
CA THR A 453 -38.02 -5.10 -10.14
C THR A 453 -37.83 -5.28 -11.65
N ALA A 454 -38.90 -5.11 -12.43
CA ALA A 454 -38.86 -5.15 -13.88
C ALA A 454 -38.04 -4.01 -14.51
N ASP A 455 -38.08 -2.79 -13.94
CA ASP A 455 -37.22 -1.69 -14.38
C ASP A 455 -35.74 -2.04 -14.18
N ARG A 456 -35.39 -2.54 -13.00
CA ARG A 456 -34.01 -2.89 -12.65
C ARG A 456 -33.47 -4.04 -13.50
N LEU A 457 -34.30 -5.05 -13.80
CA LEU A 457 -33.91 -6.14 -14.70
C LEU A 457 -33.55 -5.63 -16.11
N ARG A 458 -34.35 -4.70 -16.66
CA ARG A 458 -34.06 -4.02 -17.94
C ARG A 458 -32.87 -3.08 -17.89
N ALA A 459 -32.41 -2.71 -16.70
CA ALA A 459 -31.34 -1.76 -16.50
C ALA A 459 -29.96 -2.43 -16.37
N LEU A 460 -29.88 -3.76 -16.33
CA LEU A 460 -28.60 -4.49 -16.20
C LEU A 460 -27.69 -4.32 -17.42
N ASP A 461 -28.25 -4.09 -18.61
CA ASP A 461 -27.54 -3.82 -19.87
C ASP A 461 -27.67 -2.34 -20.31
N HIS A 462 -28.14 -1.45 -19.42
CA HIS A 462 -28.23 -0.02 -19.69
C HIS A 462 -26.85 0.54 -20.05
N PRO A 463 -26.69 1.48 -21.00
CA PRO A 463 -25.35 1.94 -21.44
C PRO A 463 -24.57 2.75 -20.37
N ASN A 464 -25.25 3.43 -19.44
CA ASN A 464 -24.61 4.07 -18.28
C ASN A 464 -24.33 3.08 -17.13
N GLY A 465 -23.06 2.93 -16.73
CA GLY A 465 -22.62 2.09 -15.61
C GLY A 465 -23.22 2.43 -14.25
N TRP A 466 -23.49 3.71 -13.96
CA TRP A 466 -24.16 4.10 -12.71
C TRP A 466 -25.53 3.41 -12.59
N VAL A 467 -26.29 3.39 -13.68
CA VAL A 467 -27.63 2.79 -13.76
C VAL A 467 -27.56 1.28 -13.54
N ARG A 468 -26.60 0.60 -14.17
CA ARG A 468 -26.39 -0.84 -14.00
C ARG A 468 -26.02 -1.19 -12.55
N ASP A 469 -25.10 -0.43 -11.95
CA ASP A 469 -24.65 -0.64 -10.58
C ASP A 469 -25.78 -0.42 -9.55
N ARG A 470 -26.66 0.56 -9.77
CA ARG A 470 -27.86 0.78 -8.94
C ARG A 470 -28.90 -0.32 -9.15
N ALA A 471 -29.14 -0.71 -10.39
CA ALA A 471 -30.06 -1.80 -10.73
C ALA A 471 -29.66 -3.11 -10.03
N GLN A 472 -28.39 -3.53 -10.15
CA GLN A 472 -27.88 -4.72 -9.47
C GLN A 472 -28.08 -4.63 -7.94
N ARG A 473 -27.69 -3.53 -7.30
CA ARG A 473 -27.85 -3.36 -5.84
C ARG A 473 -29.32 -3.43 -5.42
N GLY A 474 -30.21 -2.79 -6.19
CA GLY A 474 -31.65 -2.85 -5.97
C GLY A 474 -32.21 -4.26 -6.12
N LEU A 475 -31.74 -5.06 -7.10
CA LEU A 475 -32.14 -6.46 -7.27
C LEU A 475 -31.63 -7.35 -6.13
N VAL A 476 -30.41 -7.14 -5.64
CA VAL A 476 -29.88 -7.86 -4.47
C VAL A 476 -30.72 -7.54 -3.23
N ALA A 477 -31.04 -6.26 -3.00
CA ALA A 477 -31.90 -5.84 -1.89
C ALA A 477 -33.31 -6.43 -2.01
N ALA A 478 -33.88 -6.43 -3.21
CA ALA A 478 -35.18 -7.03 -3.51
C ALA A 478 -35.17 -8.54 -3.23
N GLY A 479 -34.18 -9.28 -3.76
CA GLY A 479 -34.05 -10.72 -3.53
C GLY A 479 -33.85 -11.10 -2.06
N ARG A 480 -33.30 -10.19 -1.24
CA ARG A 480 -33.19 -10.35 0.23
C ARG A 480 -34.47 -9.98 0.99
N GLY A 481 -35.54 -9.59 0.31
CA GLY A 481 -36.83 -9.27 0.90
C GLY A 481 -36.91 -7.88 1.56
N MET A 482 -36.04 -6.95 1.16
CA MET A 482 -36.13 -5.57 1.64
C MET A 482 -37.37 -4.88 1.06
N ARG A 483 -38.33 -4.53 1.92
CA ARG A 483 -39.61 -3.92 1.50
C ARG A 483 -39.45 -2.66 0.65
N ALA A 484 -38.50 -1.80 1.01
CA ALA A 484 -38.20 -0.58 0.25
C ALA A 484 -37.74 -0.87 -1.19
N ALA A 485 -37.20 -2.07 -1.44
CA ALA A 485 -36.76 -2.52 -2.75
C ALA A 485 -37.79 -3.41 -3.48
N GLN A 486 -38.96 -3.72 -2.91
CA GLN A 486 -39.98 -4.59 -3.53
C GLN A 486 -41.38 -3.94 -3.58
N PRO A 487 -41.59 -2.85 -4.34
CA PRO A 487 -42.90 -2.18 -4.38
C PRO A 487 -43.99 -2.93 -5.18
N ASP A 488 -43.63 -3.88 -6.04
CA ASP A 488 -44.51 -4.51 -7.03
C ASP A 488 -44.94 -5.96 -6.71
N GLY A 489 -44.44 -6.57 -5.64
CA GLY A 489 -44.88 -7.88 -5.16
C GLY A 489 -44.36 -9.08 -5.97
N GLU A 490 -43.32 -8.90 -6.78
CA GLU A 490 -42.65 -10.01 -7.48
C GLU A 490 -42.07 -11.03 -6.51
N THR A 491 -42.25 -12.33 -6.80
CA THR A 491 -41.72 -13.39 -5.93
C THR A 491 -40.22 -13.56 -6.15
N PRO A 492 -39.44 -13.88 -5.10
CA PRO A 492 -38.00 -14.18 -5.26
C PRO A 492 -37.72 -15.23 -6.35
N ASP A 493 -38.56 -16.24 -6.48
CA ASP A 493 -38.41 -17.29 -7.50
C ASP A 493 -38.54 -16.76 -8.94
N GLY A 494 -39.46 -15.82 -9.18
CA GLY A 494 -39.64 -15.17 -10.49
C GLY A 494 -38.44 -14.33 -10.90
N LEU A 495 -37.92 -13.54 -9.95
CA LEU A 495 -36.69 -12.76 -10.12
C LEU A 495 -35.50 -13.66 -10.48
N LEU A 496 -35.30 -14.74 -9.73
CA LEU A 496 -34.21 -15.69 -9.98
C LEU A 496 -34.32 -16.37 -11.34
N ALA A 497 -35.54 -16.69 -11.79
CA ALA A 497 -35.76 -17.26 -13.11
C ALA A 497 -35.32 -16.29 -14.23
N THR A 498 -35.66 -15.00 -14.10
CA THR A 498 -35.29 -13.97 -15.08
C THR A 498 -33.79 -13.71 -15.09
N LEU A 499 -33.14 -13.62 -13.92
CA LEU A 499 -31.69 -13.45 -13.82
C LEU A 499 -30.91 -14.63 -14.44
N ARG A 500 -31.49 -15.84 -14.46
CA ARG A 500 -30.91 -17.02 -15.10
C ARG A 500 -31.12 -17.06 -16.61
N ALA A 501 -31.96 -16.20 -17.18
CA ALA A 501 -32.22 -16.10 -18.62
C ALA A 501 -31.16 -15.20 -19.31
N LEU A 502 -29.90 -15.59 -19.16
CA LEU A 502 -28.72 -14.80 -19.60
C LEU A 502 -28.73 -14.46 -21.10
N ASP A 503 -29.36 -15.28 -21.95
CA ASP A 503 -29.37 -15.12 -23.41
C ASP A 503 -30.10 -13.85 -23.89
N GLU A 504 -30.92 -13.23 -23.02
CA GLU A 504 -31.65 -11.99 -23.31
C GLU A 504 -30.83 -10.72 -22.99
N LEU A 505 -29.66 -10.86 -22.36
CA LEU A 505 -28.78 -9.76 -21.94
C LEU A 505 -27.53 -9.69 -22.81
N ASP A 506 -26.95 -8.50 -22.96
CA ASP A 506 -25.60 -8.35 -23.51
C ASP A 506 -24.51 -8.87 -22.55
N ALA A 507 -23.24 -8.86 -22.96
CA ALA A 507 -22.17 -9.40 -22.13
C ALA A 507 -22.01 -8.68 -20.77
N ILE A 508 -22.24 -7.36 -20.72
CA ILE A 508 -22.13 -6.58 -19.48
C ILE A 508 -23.33 -6.88 -18.57
N GLY A 509 -24.54 -6.93 -19.13
CA GLY A 509 -25.75 -7.32 -18.42
C GLY A 509 -25.67 -8.74 -17.87
N ARG A 510 -25.10 -9.68 -18.63
CA ARG A 510 -24.81 -11.04 -18.13
C ARG A 510 -23.85 -11.02 -16.95
N SER A 511 -22.79 -10.20 -16.98
CA SER A 511 -21.89 -10.03 -15.83
C SER A 511 -22.61 -9.52 -14.59
N HIS A 512 -23.45 -8.48 -14.71
CA HIS A 512 -24.26 -7.99 -13.60
C HIS A 512 -25.26 -9.04 -13.09
N ALA A 513 -25.89 -9.81 -13.97
CA ALA A 513 -26.80 -10.89 -13.57
C ALA A 513 -26.07 -11.99 -12.79
N LEU A 514 -24.87 -12.39 -13.23
CA LEU A 514 -24.03 -13.37 -12.52
C LEU A 514 -23.62 -12.89 -11.13
N TRP A 515 -23.19 -11.63 -11.01
CA TRP A 515 -22.86 -11.03 -9.72
C TRP A 515 -24.08 -10.89 -8.80
N THR A 516 -25.23 -10.54 -9.36
CA THR A 516 -26.51 -10.48 -8.63
C THR A 516 -26.88 -11.85 -8.07
N LEU A 517 -26.80 -12.90 -8.89
CA LEU A 517 -27.06 -14.28 -8.47
C LEU A 517 -26.07 -14.75 -7.40
N ALA A 518 -24.78 -14.40 -7.52
CA ALA A 518 -23.77 -14.74 -6.53
C ALA A 518 -24.01 -14.03 -5.18
N ALA A 519 -24.37 -12.74 -5.21
CA ALA A 519 -24.68 -11.95 -4.00
C ALA A 519 -25.96 -12.42 -3.26
N LEU A 520 -26.84 -13.13 -3.97
CA LEU A 520 -28.04 -13.78 -3.46
C LEU A 520 -27.83 -15.26 -3.07
N ASP A 521 -26.61 -15.80 -3.21
CA ASP A 521 -26.30 -17.23 -3.02
C ASP A 521 -27.20 -18.15 -3.87
N ALA A 522 -27.55 -17.67 -5.08
CA ALA A 522 -28.52 -18.31 -5.99
C ALA A 522 -27.92 -18.71 -7.34
N LEU A 523 -26.63 -18.44 -7.57
CA LEU A 523 -25.90 -18.92 -8.73
C LEU A 523 -25.71 -20.44 -8.62
N ASP A 524 -26.44 -21.20 -9.43
CA ASP A 524 -26.36 -22.66 -9.48
C ASP A 524 -25.34 -23.16 -10.52
N VAL A 525 -24.93 -24.43 -10.39
CA VAL A 525 -23.96 -25.07 -11.28
C VAL A 525 -24.41 -25.09 -12.75
N GLY A 526 -25.72 -25.24 -13.02
CA GLY A 526 -26.25 -25.29 -14.38
C GLY A 526 -26.13 -23.94 -15.09
N THR A 527 -26.52 -22.87 -14.41
CA THR A 527 -26.39 -21.49 -14.87
C THR A 527 -24.91 -21.11 -15.03
N TRP A 528 -24.07 -21.48 -14.05
CA TRP A 528 -22.62 -21.26 -14.12
C TRP A 528 -21.97 -21.95 -15.32
N ARG A 529 -22.30 -23.23 -15.59
CA ARG A 529 -21.78 -23.96 -16.75
C ARG A 529 -22.18 -23.32 -18.09
N ARG A 530 -23.41 -22.80 -18.19
CA ARG A 530 -23.85 -22.06 -19.38
C ARG A 530 -23.03 -20.79 -19.58
N ALA A 531 -22.84 -20.00 -18.51
CA ALA A 531 -22.03 -18.78 -18.56
C ALA A 531 -20.55 -19.06 -18.89
N LEU A 532 -19.99 -20.17 -18.41
CA LEU A 532 -18.63 -20.58 -18.77
C LEU A 532 -18.48 -20.99 -20.25
N ALA A 533 -19.57 -21.34 -20.93
CA ALA A 533 -19.60 -21.67 -22.35
C ALA A 533 -19.98 -20.47 -23.24
N ASP A 534 -20.14 -19.27 -22.67
CA ASP A 534 -20.57 -18.07 -23.38
C ASP A 534 -19.54 -17.66 -24.46
N PRO A 535 -19.97 -17.15 -25.63
CA PRO A 535 -19.04 -16.68 -26.65
C PRO A 535 -18.19 -15.47 -26.20
N ASP A 536 -18.70 -14.63 -25.29
CA ASP A 536 -17.99 -13.44 -24.83
C ASP A 536 -17.05 -13.77 -23.64
N PRO A 537 -15.74 -13.47 -23.75
CA PRO A 537 -14.77 -13.79 -22.71
C PRO A 537 -15.07 -13.09 -21.37
N ARG A 538 -15.69 -11.91 -21.37
CA ARG A 538 -16.05 -11.18 -20.13
C ARG A 538 -17.06 -11.96 -19.30
N THR A 539 -18.02 -12.61 -19.97
CA THR A 539 -19.02 -13.46 -19.30
C THR A 539 -18.33 -14.68 -18.68
N ARG A 540 -17.40 -15.32 -19.42
CA ARG A 540 -16.66 -16.49 -18.93
C ARG A 540 -15.76 -16.16 -17.74
N GLU A 541 -15.03 -15.06 -17.81
CA GLU A 541 -14.22 -14.54 -16.70
C GLU A 541 -15.09 -14.24 -15.47
N THR A 542 -16.20 -13.52 -15.68
CA THR A 542 -17.14 -13.20 -14.59
C THR A 542 -17.71 -14.47 -13.97
N ALA A 543 -18.06 -15.48 -14.77
CA ALA A 543 -18.56 -16.76 -14.28
C ALA A 543 -17.54 -17.46 -13.36
N LEU A 544 -16.26 -17.50 -13.75
CA LEU A 544 -15.18 -18.08 -12.93
C LEU A 544 -15.01 -17.33 -11.60
N HIS A 545 -15.15 -16.01 -11.62
CA HIS A 545 -15.00 -15.17 -10.43
C HIS A 545 -16.22 -15.25 -9.49
N ALA A 546 -17.42 -14.96 -10.00
CA ALA A 546 -18.68 -14.99 -9.25
C ALA A 546 -19.05 -16.41 -8.77
N GLY A 547 -18.57 -17.45 -9.46
CA GLY A 547 -18.77 -18.86 -9.11
C GLY A 547 -18.08 -19.32 -7.83
N ALA A 548 -17.26 -18.50 -7.17
CA ALA A 548 -16.53 -18.89 -5.97
C ALA A 548 -17.44 -19.47 -4.85
N GLY A 549 -18.67 -18.99 -4.72
CA GLY A 549 -19.66 -19.49 -3.76
C GLY A 549 -20.07 -20.96 -3.96
N LEU A 550 -19.92 -21.50 -5.18
CA LEU A 550 -20.24 -22.90 -5.50
C LEU A 550 -19.36 -23.89 -4.73
N ALA A 551 -18.17 -23.47 -4.27
CA ALA A 551 -17.27 -24.30 -3.49
C ALA A 551 -17.83 -24.71 -2.11
N SER A 552 -19.01 -24.19 -1.72
CA SER A 552 -19.75 -24.59 -0.52
C SER A 552 -20.38 -25.98 -0.60
N THR A 553 -20.45 -26.59 -1.79
CA THR A 553 -21.03 -27.93 -2.01
C THR A 553 -20.07 -28.86 -2.75
N PRO A 554 -20.12 -30.20 -2.52
CA PRO A 554 -19.29 -31.14 -3.27
C PRO A 554 -19.49 -31.11 -4.79
N GLU A 555 -20.74 -30.94 -5.24
CA GLU A 555 -21.06 -30.82 -6.67
C GLU A 555 -20.45 -29.55 -7.27
N GLY A 556 -20.52 -28.43 -6.55
CA GLY A 556 -19.94 -27.17 -6.99
C GLY A 556 -18.42 -27.20 -7.01
N VAL A 557 -17.76 -27.83 -6.03
CA VAL A 557 -16.30 -28.05 -6.04
C VAL A 557 -15.88 -28.84 -7.28
N GLU A 558 -16.58 -29.93 -7.61
CA GLU A 558 -16.28 -30.75 -8.79
C GLU A 558 -16.53 -29.98 -10.10
N ALA A 559 -17.60 -29.18 -10.16
CA ALA A 559 -17.90 -28.32 -11.29
C ALA A 559 -16.82 -27.26 -11.52
N LEU A 560 -16.40 -26.56 -10.45
CA LEU A 560 -15.32 -25.57 -10.49
C LEU A 560 -13.98 -26.20 -10.90
N ALA A 561 -13.67 -27.40 -10.39
CA ALA A 561 -12.46 -28.13 -10.77
C ALA A 561 -12.46 -28.46 -12.27
N THR A 562 -13.54 -29.07 -12.76
CA THR A 562 -13.65 -29.50 -14.17
C THR A 562 -13.69 -28.31 -15.12
N GLY A 563 -14.54 -27.31 -14.84
CA GLY A 563 -14.68 -26.14 -15.70
C GLY A 563 -13.47 -25.20 -15.63
N GLY A 564 -12.88 -25.02 -14.45
CA GLY A 564 -11.64 -24.26 -14.27
C GLY A 564 -10.47 -24.90 -15.02
N LEU A 565 -10.35 -26.24 -14.98
CA LEU A 565 -9.34 -26.95 -15.77
C LEU A 565 -9.51 -26.74 -17.27
N ALA A 566 -10.73 -26.80 -17.78
CA ALA A 566 -11.00 -26.51 -19.19
C ALA A 566 -10.68 -25.05 -19.55
N ALA A 567 -10.99 -24.10 -18.66
CA ALA A 567 -10.73 -22.68 -18.85
C ALA A 567 -9.23 -22.31 -18.81
N LEU A 568 -8.34 -23.20 -18.33
CA LEU A 568 -6.90 -22.99 -18.47
C LEU A 568 -6.44 -22.94 -19.94
N ASP A 569 -7.21 -23.52 -20.86
CA ASP A 569 -6.96 -23.52 -22.30
C ASP A 569 -7.88 -22.55 -23.07
N ASP A 570 -8.57 -21.65 -22.38
CA ASP A 570 -9.42 -20.63 -23.03
C ASP A 570 -8.59 -19.77 -24.00
N PRO A 571 -9.12 -19.37 -25.17
CA PRO A 571 -8.40 -18.48 -26.09
C PRO A 571 -8.07 -17.12 -25.46
N ASP A 572 -8.90 -16.63 -24.54
CA ASP A 572 -8.72 -15.35 -23.89
C ASP A 572 -7.78 -15.45 -22.66
N PRO A 573 -6.73 -14.62 -22.59
CA PRO A 573 -5.74 -14.73 -21.53
C PRO A 573 -6.26 -14.27 -20.15
N HIS A 574 -7.27 -13.38 -20.08
CA HIS A 574 -7.90 -12.97 -18.83
C HIS A 574 -8.72 -14.11 -18.23
N VAL A 575 -9.45 -14.86 -19.07
CA VAL A 575 -10.17 -16.07 -18.64
C VAL A 575 -9.21 -17.11 -18.07
N ARG A 576 -8.05 -17.33 -18.73
CA ARG A 576 -7.01 -18.25 -18.22
C ARG A 576 -6.45 -17.81 -16.86
N LEU A 577 -6.18 -16.51 -16.67
CA LEU A 577 -5.68 -15.98 -15.40
C LEU A 577 -6.71 -16.17 -14.29
N GLN A 578 -7.97 -15.83 -14.55
CA GLN A 578 -9.05 -16.01 -13.58
C GLN A 578 -9.27 -17.50 -13.25
N ALA A 579 -9.12 -18.39 -14.23
CA ALA A 579 -9.19 -19.84 -13.99
C ALA A 579 -8.09 -20.33 -13.03
N ILE A 580 -6.87 -19.81 -13.13
CA ILE A 580 -5.78 -20.09 -12.19
C ILE A 580 -6.18 -19.68 -10.77
N HIS A 581 -6.73 -18.48 -10.59
CA HIS A 581 -7.19 -18.00 -9.28
C HIS A 581 -8.35 -18.83 -8.71
N THR A 582 -9.31 -19.21 -9.56
CA THR A 582 -10.44 -20.07 -9.17
C THR A 582 -9.95 -21.44 -8.73
N LEU A 583 -9.13 -22.12 -9.53
CA LEU A 583 -8.54 -23.42 -9.20
C LEU A 583 -7.66 -23.38 -7.95
N GLY A 584 -6.89 -22.32 -7.76
CA GLY A 584 -6.07 -22.10 -6.57
C GLY A 584 -6.89 -21.93 -5.27
N SER A 585 -8.20 -21.68 -5.38
CA SER A 585 -9.12 -21.60 -4.23
C SER A 585 -9.64 -22.97 -3.78
N LEU A 586 -9.51 -24.00 -4.61
CA LEU A 586 -10.14 -25.30 -4.34
C LEU A 586 -9.41 -26.07 -3.24
N PRO A 587 -10.12 -26.85 -2.41
CA PRO A 587 -9.49 -27.71 -1.41
C PRO A 587 -8.86 -28.96 -2.06
N PRO A 588 -7.92 -29.65 -1.37
CA PRO A 588 -7.52 -31.01 -1.75
C PRO A 588 -8.71 -31.99 -1.71
N PRO A 589 -8.77 -33.01 -2.60
CA PRO A 589 -7.84 -33.31 -3.69
C PRO A 589 -8.15 -32.58 -5.01
N HIS A 590 -9.14 -31.68 -5.03
CA HIS A 590 -9.66 -31.08 -6.27
C HIS A 590 -8.78 -29.97 -6.85
N ARG A 591 -7.75 -29.52 -6.13
CA ARG A 591 -6.77 -28.54 -6.62
C ARG A 591 -5.77 -29.20 -7.59
N PRO A 592 -5.72 -28.80 -8.87
CA PRO A 592 -4.88 -29.45 -9.87
C PRO A 592 -3.44 -28.87 -9.87
N VAL A 593 -2.67 -29.19 -8.83
CA VAL A 593 -1.33 -28.59 -8.61
C VAL A 593 -0.40 -28.79 -9.81
N SER A 594 -0.36 -29.98 -10.42
CA SER A 594 0.54 -30.26 -11.55
C SER A 594 0.24 -29.36 -12.76
N GLN A 595 -1.04 -29.12 -13.07
CA GLN A 595 -1.47 -28.22 -14.15
C GLN A 595 -1.18 -26.76 -13.82
N LEU A 596 -1.37 -26.34 -12.57
CA LEU A 596 -1.04 -24.98 -12.13
C LEU A 596 0.48 -24.72 -12.23
N VAL A 597 1.31 -25.68 -11.81
CA VAL A 597 2.78 -25.60 -11.94
C VAL A 597 3.21 -25.53 -13.41
N GLN A 598 2.55 -26.30 -14.29
CA GLN A 598 2.79 -26.23 -15.73
C GLN A 598 2.51 -24.82 -16.27
N ARG A 599 1.40 -24.18 -15.85
CA ARG A 599 1.09 -22.79 -16.24
C ARG A 599 2.13 -21.80 -15.73
N ALA A 600 2.62 -21.96 -14.49
CA ALA A 600 3.67 -21.10 -13.96
C ALA A 600 4.98 -21.21 -14.76
N ARG A 601 5.33 -22.42 -15.22
CA ARG A 601 6.51 -22.66 -16.05
C ARG A 601 6.45 -21.92 -17.38
N ASP A 602 5.32 -22.03 -18.07
CA ASP A 602 5.12 -21.46 -19.41
C ASP A 602 4.70 -19.98 -19.38
N GLY A 603 4.35 -19.47 -18.19
CA GLY A 603 3.82 -18.13 -17.96
C GLY A 603 4.85 -17.10 -17.52
N ASP A 604 4.44 -15.84 -17.60
CA ASP A 604 5.18 -14.66 -17.14
C ASP A 604 5.07 -14.46 -15.61
N ALA A 605 5.56 -13.32 -15.12
CA ALA A 605 5.52 -12.99 -13.69
C ALA A 605 4.08 -12.87 -13.12
N LEU A 606 3.11 -12.44 -13.93
CA LEU A 606 1.70 -12.34 -13.55
C LEU A 606 1.12 -13.74 -13.30
N VAL A 607 1.31 -14.64 -14.26
CA VAL A 607 0.83 -16.03 -14.16
C VAL A 607 1.49 -16.77 -13.00
N ARG A 608 2.82 -16.61 -12.82
CA ARG A 608 3.53 -17.22 -11.69
C ARG A 608 3.03 -16.72 -10.35
N GLN A 609 2.75 -15.43 -10.21
CA GLN A 609 2.16 -14.88 -9.00
C GLN A 609 0.77 -15.45 -8.74
N ALA A 610 -0.09 -15.53 -9.77
CA ALA A 610 -1.43 -16.08 -9.64
C ALA A 610 -1.38 -17.54 -9.16
N VAL A 611 -0.49 -18.36 -9.74
CA VAL A 611 -0.27 -19.74 -9.29
C VAL A 611 0.22 -19.76 -7.85
N LEU A 612 1.27 -19.01 -7.52
CA LEU A 612 1.87 -18.97 -6.18
C LEU A 612 0.85 -18.61 -5.09
N SER A 613 -0.06 -17.68 -5.40
CA SER A 613 -1.12 -17.26 -4.48
C SER A 613 -2.11 -18.37 -4.12
N GLY A 614 -2.25 -19.39 -4.99
CA GLY A 614 -3.11 -20.55 -4.79
C GLY A 614 -2.41 -21.79 -4.22
N LEU A 615 -1.12 -21.68 -3.88
CA LEU A 615 -0.32 -22.82 -3.42
C LEU A 615 -0.35 -23.05 -1.90
N THR A 616 -1.10 -22.25 -1.13
CA THR A 616 -1.17 -22.39 0.34
C THR A 616 -1.44 -23.83 0.75
N GLY A 617 -0.46 -24.47 1.41
CA GLY A 617 -0.48 -25.87 1.87
C GLY A 617 -0.02 -26.92 0.85
N PHE A 618 0.45 -26.51 -0.33
CA PHE A 618 0.87 -27.37 -1.45
C PHE A 618 2.22 -26.98 -2.04
N GLU A 619 2.95 -26.09 -1.38
CA GLU A 619 4.19 -25.49 -1.88
C GLU A 619 5.26 -26.56 -2.13
N GLU A 620 5.38 -27.56 -1.25
CA GLU A 620 6.32 -28.68 -1.42
C GLU A 620 5.95 -29.61 -2.57
N ILE A 621 4.65 -29.88 -2.76
CA ILE A 621 4.14 -30.67 -3.88
C ILE A 621 4.42 -29.93 -5.19
N ALA A 622 4.17 -28.63 -5.21
CA ALA A 622 4.46 -27.78 -6.36
C ALA A 622 5.97 -27.75 -6.69
N LEU A 623 6.83 -27.75 -5.68
CA LEU A 623 8.28 -27.87 -5.87
C LEU A 623 8.68 -29.22 -6.45
N ASP A 624 8.11 -30.33 -5.95
CA ASP A 624 8.38 -31.66 -6.49
C ASP A 624 7.94 -31.79 -7.96
N GLU A 625 6.76 -31.26 -8.29
CA GLU A 625 6.27 -31.17 -9.67
C GLU A 625 7.18 -30.31 -10.54
N ALA A 626 7.60 -29.14 -10.07
CA ALA A 626 8.48 -28.24 -10.82
C ALA A 626 9.85 -28.87 -11.10
N LEU A 627 10.39 -29.66 -10.17
CA LEU A 627 11.64 -30.41 -10.34
C LEU A 627 11.47 -31.61 -11.28
N ALA A 628 10.28 -32.21 -11.34
CA ALA A 628 9.97 -33.33 -12.22
C ALA A 628 9.67 -32.90 -13.68
N GLN A 629 9.28 -31.65 -13.90
CA GLN A 629 8.89 -31.13 -15.21
C GLN A 629 10.08 -30.64 -16.08
N GLY A 630 10.56 -31.50 -16.98
CA GLY A 630 11.50 -31.14 -18.06
C GLY A 630 12.99 -31.38 -17.76
N GLU A 631 13.85 -31.13 -18.75
CA GLU A 631 15.30 -31.37 -18.61
C GLU A 631 16.03 -30.28 -17.78
N GLN A 632 15.49 -29.06 -17.71
CA GLN A 632 15.99 -27.95 -16.88
C GLN A 632 14.85 -27.07 -16.35
N PRO A 633 14.50 -27.16 -15.06
CA PRO A 633 13.53 -26.28 -14.41
C PRO A 633 13.97 -24.80 -14.44
N ASP A 634 13.01 -23.86 -14.47
CA ASP A 634 13.29 -22.43 -14.40
C ASP A 634 13.82 -22.03 -13.00
N PRO A 635 15.07 -21.53 -12.88
CA PRO A 635 15.63 -21.10 -11.60
C PRO A 635 14.82 -20.02 -10.87
N ALA A 636 14.20 -19.08 -11.59
CA ALA A 636 13.41 -18.01 -10.96
C ALA A 636 12.13 -18.58 -10.32
N TRP A 637 11.50 -19.55 -10.97
CA TRP A 637 10.33 -20.23 -10.41
C TRP A 637 10.68 -21.10 -9.19
N LEU A 638 11.79 -21.84 -9.26
CA LEU A 638 12.29 -22.60 -8.11
C LEU A 638 12.63 -21.71 -6.91
N ALA A 639 13.22 -20.53 -7.16
CA ALA A 639 13.48 -19.55 -6.11
C ALA A 639 12.16 -19.05 -5.47
N ALA A 640 11.15 -18.72 -6.28
CA ALA A 640 9.84 -18.31 -5.78
C ALA A 640 9.19 -19.38 -4.89
N LEU A 641 9.24 -20.66 -5.30
CA LEU A 641 8.72 -21.78 -4.52
C LEU A 641 9.50 -22.00 -3.22
N ALA A 642 10.83 -21.92 -3.23
CA ALA A 642 11.64 -22.04 -2.02
C ALA A 642 11.34 -20.91 -1.01
N GLY A 643 11.18 -19.68 -1.50
CA GLY A 643 10.76 -18.54 -0.69
C GLY A 643 9.35 -18.73 -0.12
N ALA A 644 8.43 -19.29 -0.92
CA ALA A 644 7.08 -19.61 -0.47
C ALA A 644 7.05 -20.68 0.62
N ILE A 645 7.80 -21.77 0.46
CA ILE A 645 7.92 -22.83 1.48
C ILE A 645 8.48 -22.28 2.79
N ARG A 646 9.45 -21.35 2.76
CA ARG A 646 9.97 -20.70 3.98
C ARG A 646 8.87 -19.97 4.74
N LEU A 647 7.98 -19.30 4.01
CA LEU A 647 6.93 -18.44 4.56
C LEU A 647 5.61 -19.19 4.79
N ALA A 648 5.56 -20.46 4.40
CA ALA A 648 4.41 -21.34 4.58
C ALA A 648 4.49 -22.03 5.94
N GLY A 649 3.41 -21.95 6.71
CA GLY A 649 3.33 -22.54 8.04
C GLY A 649 2.63 -21.62 9.03
N ASP A 650 1.98 -22.23 10.01
CA ASP A 650 1.21 -21.49 11.01
C ASP A 650 2.08 -21.06 12.22
N ASP A 651 3.25 -21.67 12.38
CA ASP A 651 4.15 -21.44 13.52
C ASP A 651 5.64 -21.62 13.19
N ALA A 652 6.49 -21.24 14.15
CA ALA A 652 7.94 -21.33 14.02
C ALA A 652 8.46 -22.77 13.82
N SER A 653 7.78 -23.78 14.36
CA SER A 653 8.18 -25.18 14.22
C SER A 653 7.91 -25.69 12.80
N ALA A 654 6.77 -25.31 12.22
CA ALA A 654 6.44 -25.60 10.82
C ALA A 654 7.46 -24.97 9.88
N HIS A 655 7.81 -23.69 10.08
CA HIS A 655 8.84 -23.03 9.28
C HIS A 655 10.22 -23.69 9.41
N ALA A 656 10.60 -24.15 10.61
CA ALA A 656 11.84 -24.87 10.84
C ALA A 656 11.88 -26.22 10.11
N ALA A 657 10.80 -26.99 10.19
CA ALA A 657 10.70 -28.28 9.52
C ALA A 657 10.72 -28.14 7.99
N ALA A 658 9.99 -27.16 7.44
CA ALA A 658 9.97 -26.85 6.01
C ALA A 658 11.35 -26.38 5.51
N THR A 659 11.99 -25.47 6.24
CA THR A 659 13.36 -25.02 5.96
C THR A 659 14.33 -26.19 5.96
N ARG A 660 14.24 -27.10 6.94
CA ARG A 660 15.11 -28.27 7.00
C ARG A 660 14.95 -29.20 5.79
N ARG A 661 13.71 -29.51 5.40
CA ARG A 661 13.44 -30.31 4.18
C ARG A 661 13.99 -29.66 2.91
N LEU A 662 13.93 -28.32 2.80
CA LEU A 662 14.57 -27.61 1.70
C LEU A 662 16.10 -27.75 1.71
N LEU A 663 16.73 -27.64 2.88
CA LEU A 663 18.18 -27.84 3.01
C LEU A 663 18.58 -29.28 2.67
N ASP A 664 17.80 -30.28 3.07
CA ASP A 664 18.02 -31.69 2.71
C ASP A 664 17.97 -31.89 1.19
N ARG A 665 16.95 -31.31 0.52
CA ARG A 665 16.83 -31.32 -0.95
C ARG A 665 18.04 -30.66 -1.61
N MET A 666 18.40 -29.45 -1.18
CA MET A 666 19.55 -28.71 -1.71
C MET A 666 20.88 -29.46 -1.56
N ALA A 667 21.03 -30.32 -0.55
CA ALA A 667 22.25 -31.07 -0.30
C ALA A 667 22.55 -32.11 -1.41
N VAL A 668 21.51 -32.64 -2.07
CA VAL A 668 21.62 -33.73 -3.05
C VAL A 668 21.18 -33.36 -4.47
N LEU A 669 20.52 -32.20 -4.65
CA LEU A 669 19.90 -31.82 -5.91
C LEU A 669 20.91 -31.51 -7.03
N GLU A 670 20.83 -32.22 -8.15
CA GLU A 670 21.64 -31.94 -9.34
C GLU A 670 20.76 -31.52 -10.54
N PRO A 671 21.26 -30.66 -11.44
CA PRO A 671 22.55 -29.97 -11.38
C PRO A 671 22.61 -28.92 -10.26
N ILE A 672 23.80 -28.63 -9.73
CA ILE A 672 24.05 -27.63 -8.67
C ILE A 672 23.35 -26.27 -8.89
N GLY A 673 23.09 -25.88 -10.14
CA GLY A 673 22.35 -24.67 -10.49
C GLY A 673 20.93 -24.63 -9.90
N LEU A 674 20.26 -25.78 -9.77
CA LEU A 674 18.93 -25.86 -9.17
C LEU A 674 19.01 -25.66 -7.64
N ALA A 675 20.00 -26.25 -6.98
CA ALA A 675 20.23 -26.01 -5.55
C ALA A 675 20.57 -24.54 -5.26
N ARG A 676 21.29 -23.88 -6.17
CA ARG A 676 21.55 -22.43 -6.10
C ARG A 676 20.27 -21.60 -6.22
N ALA A 677 19.33 -22.00 -7.07
CA ALA A 677 18.04 -21.34 -7.21
C ALA A 677 17.23 -21.40 -5.90
N LEU A 678 17.14 -22.60 -5.30
CA LEU A 678 16.46 -22.78 -4.00
C LEU A 678 17.13 -21.97 -2.89
N ALA A 679 18.47 -21.93 -2.86
CA ALA A 679 19.22 -21.13 -1.90
C ALA A 679 18.88 -19.63 -2.00
N ARG A 680 18.80 -19.08 -3.22
CA ARG A 680 18.44 -17.67 -3.44
C ARG A 680 17.05 -17.36 -2.92
N GLY A 681 16.05 -18.16 -3.29
CA GLY A 681 14.68 -17.97 -2.84
C GLY A 681 14.52 -18.03 -1.31
N LEU A 682 15.18 -19.01 -0.69
CA LEU A 682 15.19 -19.16 0.77
C LEU A 682 15.87 -17.97 1.47
N ALA A 683 16.97 -17.45 0.91
CA ALA A 683 17.67 -16.29 1.43
C ALA A 683 16.85 -15.00 1.27
N GLU A 684 16.30 -14.73 0.08
CA GLU A 684 15.49 -13.55 -0.20
C GLU A 684 14.25 -13.46 0.70
N ALA A 685 13.59 -14.60 0.96
CA ALA A 685 12.47 -14.64 1.89
C ALA A 685 12.90 -14.38 3.35
N GLY A 686 14.13 -14.71 3.73
CA GLY A 686 14.71 -14.40 5.04
C GLY A 686 15.19 -12.95 5.19
N GLU A 687 15.38 -12.22 4.09
CA GLU A 687 15.80 -10.81 4.10
C GLU A 687 14.61 -9.82 4.02
N ARG A 688 13.37 -10.30 4.17
CA ARG A 688 12.15 -9.46 4.15
C ARG A 688 11.99 -8.67 5.45
N ARG A 689 11.37 -7.48 5.37
CA ARG A 689 11.04 -6.66 6.55
C ARG A 689 10.13 -7.45 7.49
N GLY A 690 10.56 -7.59 8.75
CA GLY A 690 9.85 -8.36 9.77
C GLY A 690 10.06 -9.88 9.69
N ALA A 691 10.93 -10.40 8.81
CA ALA A 691 11.23 -11.83 8.78
C ALA A 691 12.06 -12.24 10.02
N GLU A 692 11.56 -13.24 10.75
CA GLU A 692 12.31 -13.84 11.84
C GLU A 692 13.33 -14.86 11.33
N ARG A 693 14.39 -15.10 12.11
CA ARG A 693 15.32 -16.21 11.85
C ARG A 693 14.65 -17.52 12.19
N ILE A 694 14.87 -18.52 11.35
CA ILE A 694 14.36 -19.87 11.59
C ILE A 694 15.27 -20.58 12.58
N VAL A 695 14.70 -21.07 13.68
CA VAL A 695 15.41 -21.88 14.68
C VAL A 695 15.27 -23.36 14.32
N LEU A 696 16.34 -23.96 13.80
CA LEU A 696 16.44 -25.39 13.55
C LEU A 696 16.69 -26.15 14.85
N ASP A 697 16.35 -27.44 14.86
CA ASP A 697 16.58 -28.36 15.98
C ASP A 697 18.08 -28.69 16.17
N ALA A 698 18.85 -28.69 15.08
CA ALA A 698 20.27 -29.02 15.05
C ALA A 698 20.97 -28.35 13.84
N PRO A 699 22.32 -28.27 13.83
CA PRO A 699 23.06 -27.85 12.63
C PRO A 699 22.76 -28.74 11.43
N HIS A 700 22.69 -28.14 10.23
CA HIS A 700 22.52 -28.87 8.98
C HIS A 700 23.87 -29.07 8.26
N ALA A 701 24.16 -30.30 7.82
CA ALA A 701 25.44 -30.65 7.21
C ALA A 701 25.77 -29.87 5.92
N ILE A 702 24.76 -29.36 5.21
CA ILE A 702 24.95 -28.55 3.99
C ILE A 702 25.85 -27.32 4.21
N PHE A 703 25.86 -26.76 5.43
CA PHE A 703 26.67 -25.59 5.78
C PHE A 703 28.16 -25.92 5.92
N GLU A 704 28.54 -27.20 5.80
CA GLU A 704 29.90 -27.68 5.89
C GLU A 704 30.25 -28.55 4.66
N GLY A 705 31.54 -28.63 4.33
CA GLY A 705 32.05 -29.52 3.26
C GLY A 705 31.88 -29.00 1.82
N ASP A 706 31.94 -29.93 0.86
CA ASP A 706 32.03 -29.62 -0.57
C ASP A 706 30.78 -28.90 -1.10
N ARG A 707 29.61 -29.23 -0.55
CA ARG A 707 28.34 -28.61 -0.95
C ARG A 707 28.28 -27.14 -0.55
N ALA A 708 28.75 -26.81 0.65
CA ALA A 708 28.88 -25.43 1.10
C ALA A 708 29.79 -24.63 0.16
N THR A 709 30.92 -25.23 -0.23
CA THR A 709 31.88 -24.61 -1.17
C THR A 709 31.25 -24.36 -2.55
N ALA A 710 30.48 -25.31 -3.07
CA ALA A 710 29.85 -25.20 -4.39
C ALA A 710 28.72 -24.16 -4.45
N LEU A 711 27.94 -24.02 -3.37
CA LEU A 711 26.87 -23.03 -3.26
C LEU A 711 27.39 -21.65 -2.83
N GLY A 712 28.53 -21.58 -2.12
CA GLY A 712 29.24 -20.35 -1.82
C GLY A 712 28.37 -19.26 -1.20
N ALA A 713 28.30 -18.10 -1.89
CA ALA A 713 27.64 -16.91 -1.38
C ALA A 713 26.13 -17.09 -1.16
N GLU A 714 25.45 -17.87 -2.01
CA GLU A 714 24.03 -18.12 -1.86
C GLU A 714 23.71 -18.91 -0.57
N LEU A 715 24.54 -19.90 -0.22
CA LEU A 715 24.32 -20.65 1.02
C LEU A 715 24.69 -19.83 2.27
N GLU A 716 25.72 -18.99 2.19
CA GLU A 716 26.03 -18.03 3.25
C GLU A 716 24.88 -17.03 3.45
N ALA A 717 24.13 -16.70 2.39
CA ALA A 717 22.93 -15.89 2.51
C ALA A 717 21.80 -16.61 3.24
N VAL A 718 21.54 -17.88 2.90
CA VAL A 718 20.60 -18.73 3.65
C VAL A 718 21.01 -18.85 5.13
N ARG A 719 22.32 -18.98 5.39
CA ARG A 719 22.86 -19.17 6.73
C ARG A 719 22.55 -18.01 7.69
N ARG A 720 22.42 -16.78 7.17
CA ARG A 720 22.01 -15.59 7.95
C ARG A 720 20.58 -15.71 8.48
N GLY A 721 19.69 -16.33 7.71
CA GLY A 721 18.27 -16.47 8.04
C GLY A 721 17.91 -17.67 8.92
N VAL A 722 18.91 -18.42 9.43
CA VAL A 722 18.71 -19.62 10.27
C VAL A 722 19.66 -19.64 11.49
N THR A 723 19.28 -20.33 12.56
CA THR A 723 20.07 -20.58 13.79
C THR A 723 19.64 -21.90 14.44
N TRP A 724 20.32 -22.36 15.49
CA TRP A 724 19.96 -23.54 16.29
C TRP A 724 20.55 -23.47 17.71
N PRO A 725 20.10 -24.31 18.67
CA PRO A 725 20.71 -24.39 20.00
C PRO A 725 22.20 -24.72 19.93
N GLY A 726 23.05 -23.87 20.53
CA GLY A 726 24.50 -24.04 20.49
C GLY A 726 25.17 -23.57 19.19
N ASP A 727 24.45 -22.82 18.33
CA ASP A 727 25.06 -22.15 17.18
C ASP A 727 26.15 -21.16 17.64
N THR A 728 27.39 -21.41 17.20
CA THR A 728 28.57 -20.62 17.56
C THR A 728 29.14 -19.79 16.41
N ARG A 729 28.59 -19.94 15.20
CA ARG A 729 28.99 -19.17 14.01
C ARG A 729 27.74 -18.68 13.29
N PRO A 730 27.04 -17.68 13.84
CA PRO A 730 25.88 -17.11 13.18
C PRO A 730 26.27 -16.54 11.82
N GLY A 731 25.37 -16.63 10.84
CA GLY A 731 25.59 -16.01 9.53
C GLY A 731 25.94 -14.52 9.68
N GLY A 732 26.81 -14.01 8.80
CA GLY A 732 27.21 -12.59 8.76
C GLY A 732 28.20 -12.13 9.86
N ALA A 733 28.54 -12.96 10.83
CA ALA A 733 29.55 -12.65 11.84
C ALA A 733 30.98 -12.65 11.26
N ARG A 734 31.78 -11.62 11.61
CA ARG A 734 33.24 -11.67 11.42
C ARG A 734 33.79 -12.91 12.11
N ALA A 735 34.62 -13.68 11.39
CA ALA A 735 35.35 -14.79 11.99
C ALA A 735 36.19 -14.31 13.17
N LEU A 736 36.08 -14.99 14.31
CA LEU A 736 36.90 -14.71 15.47
C LEU A 736 38.35 -15.11 15.18
N THR A 737 39.29 -14.30 15.65
CA THR A 737 40.70 -14.65 15.69
C THR A 737 40.90 -15.85 16.61
N ALA A 738 42.03 -16.55 16.48
CA ALA A 738 42.34 -17.71 17.33
C ALA A 738 42.29 -17.37 18.83
N GLU A 739 42.69 -16.15 19.21
CA GLU A 739 42.64 -15.70 20.60
C GLU A 739 41.19 -15.39 21.05
N GLU A 740 40.42 -14.66 20.24
CA GLU A 740 39.01 -14.38 20.53
C GLU A 740 38.21 -15.69 20.66
N GLU A 741 38.48 -16.68 19.82
CA GLU A 741 37.82 -17.98 19.84
C GLU A 741 38.20 -18.79 21.09
N ARG A 742 39.48 -18.72 21.52
CA ARG A 742 39.94 -19.31 22.78
C ARG A 742 39.23 -18.68 23.98
N LEU A 743 39.11 -17.35 24.01
CA LEU A 743 38.39 -16.62 25.05
C LEU A 743 36.90 -16.96 25.03
N ARG A 744 36.26 -16.95 23.86
CA ARG A 744 34.85 -17.32 23.69
C ARG A 744 34.57 -18.73 24.21
N THR A 745 35.42 -19.70 23.88
CA THR A 745 35.29 -21.08 24.36
C THR A 745 35.38 -21.14 25.89
N ARG A 746 36.36 -20.44 26.48
CA ARG A 746 36.51 -20.33 27.94
C ARG A 746 35.28 -19.68 28.60
N GLY A 747 34.76 -18.61 28.00
CA GLY A 747 33.56 -17.91 28.47
C GLY A 747 32.28 -18.72 28.36
N GLY A 748 32.10 -19.48 27.28
CA GLY A 748 30.97 -20.40 27.11
C GLY A 748 30.94 -21.50 28.17
N ALA A 749 32.11 -22.04 28.54
CA ALA A 749 32.19 -22.98 29.66
C ALA A 749 31.76 -22.33 31.00
N LEU A 750 32.11 -21.06 31.22
CA LEU A 750 31.66 -20.31 32.40
C LEU A 750 30.14 -20.07 32.38
N PHE A 751 29.58 -19.74 31.22
CA PHE A 751 28.13 -19.57 31.05
C PHE A 751 27.38 -20.83 31.45
N GLN A 752 27.78 -21.99 30.92
CA GLN A 752 27.14 -23.27 31.23
C GLN A 752 27.24 -23.61 32.72
N ALA A 753 28.40 -23.32 33.33
CA ALA A 753 28.63 -23.61 34.74
C ALA A 753 27.91 -22.65 35.73
N THR A 754 27.55 -21.43 35.29
CA THR A 754 27.15 -20.35 36.23
C THR A 754 25.86 -19.63 35.85
N CYS A 755 25.62 -19.40 34.56
CA CYS A 755 24.54 -18.53 34.07
C CYS A 755 23.33 -19.33 33.54
N ALA A 756 23.56 -20.49 32.93
CA ALA A 756 22.54 -21.31 32.29
C ALA A 756 21.45 -21.81 33.25
N THR A 757 21.78 -21.99 34.54
CA THR A 757 20.81 -22.44 35.56
C THR A 757 19.64 -21.47 35.74
N CYS A 758 19.85 -20.18 35.52
CA CYS A 758 18.79 -19.17 35.60
C CYS A 758 18.30 -18.78 34.19
N HIS A 759 19.21 -18.56 33.24
CA HIS A 759 18.86 -18.03 31.91
C HIS A 759 18.55 -19.10 30.85
N GLY A 760 18.60 -20.38 31.21
CA GLY A 760 18.47 -21.50 30.28
C GLY A 760 19.76 -21.76 29.50
N GLU A 761 19.98 -23.02 29.12
CA GLU A 761 21.12 -23.41 28.24
C GLU A 761 20.99 -22.79 26.85
N ASP A 762 19.74 -22.54 26.42
CA ASP A 762 19.36 -21.91 25.16
C ASP A 762 19.17 -20.38 25.28
N GLY A 763 19.43 -19.80 26.46
CA GLY A 763 19.34 -18.36 26.70
C GLY A 763 17.94 -17.79 26.62
N ARG A 764 16.88 -18.60 26.56
CA ARG A 764 15.49 -18.11 26.45
C ARG A 764 14.91 -17.61 27.78
N GLY A 765 15.69 -17.69 28.86
CA GLY A 765 15.24 -17.35 30.19
C GLY A 765 14.30 -18.42 30.74
N LEU A 766 13.87 -18.19 31.98
CA LEU A 766 12.87 -19.01 32.66
C LEU A 766 11.79 -18.06 33.16
N ALA A 767 10.56 -18.26 32.69
CA ALA A 767 9.43 -17.41 33.01
C ALA A 767 9.30 -17.20 34.53
N GLY A 768 9.21 -15.93 34.94
CA GLY A 768 9.14 -15.54 36.35
C GLY A 768 10.43 -15.68 37.18
N LEU A 769 11.54 -16.15 36.59
CA LEU A 769 12.83 -16.29 37.27
C LEU A 769 13.93 -15.41 36.65
N ALA A 770 14.18 -15.51 35.36
CA ALA A 770 15.24 -14.72 34.71
C ALA A 770 14.86 -14.38 33.26
N PRO A 771 15.19 -13.16 32.79
CA PRO A 771 14.86 -12.73 31.44
C PRO A 771 15.65 -13.52 30.38
N PRO A 772 15.13 -13.57 29.14
CA PRO A 772 15.88 -14.08 28.00
C PRO A 772 17.15 -13.25 27.76
N LEU A 773 18.25 -13.95 27.45
CA LEU A 773 19.48 -13.36 26.94
C LEU A 773 19.53 -13.44 25.41
N ALA A 774 18.94 -14.47 24.82
CA ALA A 774 18.71 -14.57 23.37
C ALA A 774 17.81 -13.43 22.91
N GLY A 775 18.23 -12.70 21.87
CA GLY A 775 17.54 -11.54 21.32
C GLY A 775 17.55 -10.28 22.19
N SER A 776 18.13 -10.32 23.40
CA SER A 776 17.98 -9.24 24.37
C SER A 776 18.78 -7.97 24.01
N PRO A 777 18.16 -6.77 24.00
CA PRO A 777 18.88 -5.52 23.72
C PRO A 777 19.97 -5.25 24.79
N TRP A 778 19.77 -5.72 26.01
CA TRP A 778 20.74 -5.60 27.11
C TRP A 778 22.01 -6.42 26.92
N VAL A 779 21.98 -7.42 26.02
CA VAL A 779 23.14 -8.22 25.62
C VAL A 779 23.76 -7.66 24.33
N ARG A 780 22.92 -7.21 23.40
CA ARG A 780 23.31 -6.93 22.01
C ARG A 780 23.70 -5.48 21.75
N ASP A 781 23.06 -4.52 22.39
CA ASP A 781 23.28 -3.09 22.12
C ASP A 781 24.65 -2.61 22.64
N ALA A 782 24.71 -2.03 23.84
CA ALA A 782 25.97 -1.60 24.44
C ALA A 782 26.66 -2.75 25.18
N ASP A 783 27.91 -3.05 24.80
CA ASP A 783 28.74 -4.04 25.51
C ASP A 783 28.95 -3.65 26.99
N GLU A 784 29.00 -2.36 27.26
CA GLU A 784 29.17 -1.78 28.58
C GLU A 784 28.01 -2.08 29.53
N TRP A 785 26.78 -2.08 29.03
CA TRP A 785 25.63 -2.46 29.85
C TRP A 785 25.76 -3.91 30.30
N LEU A 786 26.05 -4.82 29.36
CA LEU A 786 26.26 -6.23 29.65
C LEU A 786 27.37 -6.43 30.69
N LEU A 787 28.52 -5.78 30.50
CA LEU A 787 29.66 -5.89 31.43
C LEU A 787 29.33 -5.38 32.83
N ARG A 788 28.64 -4.23 32.93
CA ARG A 788 28.21 -3.63 34.21
C ARG A 788 27.18 -4.51 34.94
N ILE A 789 26.23 -5.10 34.19
CA ILE A 789 25.26 -6.05 34.73
C ILE A 789 25.97 -7.29 35.29
N VAL A 790 26.90 -7.90 34.55
CA VAL A 790 27.61 -9.09 35.03
C VAL A 790 28.51 -8.78 36.23
N LEU A 791 29.15 -7.61 36.26
CA LEU A 791 30.06 -7.25 37.35
C LEU A 791 29.33 -6.86 38.64
N GLN A 792 28.34 -5.97 38.57
CA GLN A 792 27.69 -5.41 39.77
C GLN A 792 26.28 -5.95 40.03
N GLY A 793 25.68 -6.66 39.07
CA GLY A 793 24.31 -7.17 39.16
C GLY A 793 23.27 -6.15 38.68
N LEU A 794 22.02 -6.58 38.65
CA LEU A 794 20.86 -5.78 38.25
C LEU A 794 19.71 -5.98 39.24
N GLN A 795 18.98 -4.92 39.57
CA GLN A 795 17.81 -4.96 40.46
C GLN A 795 16.69 -4.04 39.96
N GLY A 796 15.47 -4.35 40.37
CA GLY A 796 14.27 -3.61 39.98
C GLY A 796 13.67 -4.14 38.66
N PRO A 797 12.55 -3.53 38.22
CA PRO A 797 11.85 -4.03 37.07
C PRO A 797 12.66 -3.82 35.79
N ILE A 798 12.78 -4.88 35.01
CA ILE A 798 13.31 -4.90 33.66
C ILE A 798 12.29 -5.54 32.74
N GLU A 799 12.08 -4.95 31.57
CA GLU A 799 11.24 -5.51 30.52
C GLU A 799 12.13 -6.05 29.40
N VAL A 800 11.92 -7.32 29.04
CA VAL A 800 12.62 -7.99 27.95
C VAL A 800 11.62 -8.86 27.20
N GLY A 801 11.47 -8.65 25.89
CA GLY A 801 10.57 -9.45 25.05
C GLY A 801 9.08 -9.29 25.41
N GLY A 802 8.67 -8.13 25.93
CA GLY A 802 7.29 -7.86 26.35
C GLY A 802 6.90 -8.41 27.73
N GLU A 803 7.81 -9.12 28.40
CA GLU A 803 7.60 -9.62 29.77
C GLU A 803 8.40 -8.78 30.79
N ARG A 804 7.80 -8.58 31.97
CA ARG A 804 8.41 -7.85 33.09
C ARG A 804 9.01 -8.81 34.12
N PHE A 805 10.27 -8.58 34.47
CA PHE A 805 11.02 -9.29 35.50
C PHE A 805 11.42 -8.32 36.60
N ASP A 806 11.25 -8.70 37.88
CA ASP A 806 11.52 -7.83 39.03
C ASP A 806 12.29 -8.59 40.13
N LEU A 807 13.24 -9.41 39.70
CA LEU A 807 14.14 -10.18 40.56
C LEU A 807 15.56 -9.63 40.44
N ALA A 808 16.33 -9.72 41.52
CA ALA A 808 17.70 -9.24 41.56
C ALA A 808 18.68 -10.29 40.99
N MET A 809 19.47 -9.89 40.01
CA MET A 809 20.65 -10.63 39.55
C MET A 809 21.86 -10.19 40.37
N PRO A 810 22.55 -11.11 41.08
CA PRO A 810 23.76 -10.77 41.82
C PRO A 810 24.93 -10.43 40.87
N GLY A 811 25.80 -9.52 41.29
CA GLY A 811 27.03 -9.21 40.58
C GLY A 811 28.15 -10.22 40.85
N HIS A 812 29.03 -10.41 39.87
CA HIS A 812 30.12 -11.38 39.92
C HIS A 812 31.52 -10.75 40.04
N ALA A 813 31.64 -9.44 40.27
CA ALA A 813 32.93 -8.74 40.33
C ALA A 813 33.91 -9.29 41.39
N ALA A 814 33.40 -9.88 42.47
CA ALA A 814 34.21 -10.45 43.55
C ALA A 814 34.64 -11.91 43.30
N ASP A 815 34.12 -12.56 42.25
CA ASP A 815 34.45 -13.94 41.92
C ASP A 815 35.71 -13.98 41.04
N PRO A 816 36.82 -14.61 41.49
CA PRO A 816 38.07 -14.66 40.73
C PRO A 816 37.94 -15.40 39.38
N ARG A 817 36.87 -16.19 39.17
CA ARG A 817 36.57 -16.83 37.88
C ARG A 817 36.15 -15.81 36.82
N PHE A 818 35.67 -14.64 37.22
CA PHE A 818 35.29 -13.53 36.34
C PHE A 818 36.46 -12.55 36.16
N ASP A 819 37.66 -13.07 35.89
CA ASP A 819 38.80 -12.26 35.45
C ASP A 819 38.54 -11.58 34.09
N ASP A 820 39.34 -10.59 33.71
CA ASP A 820 39.07 -9.78 32.52
C ASP A 820 39.04 -10.60 31.23
N ALA A 821 39.91 -11.61 31.12
CA ALA A 821 39.96 -12.52 29.97
C ALA A 821 38.71 -13.42 29.90
N THR A 822 38.28 -13.98 31.03
CA THR A 822 37.12 -14.88 31.09
C THR A 822 35.83 -14.11 30.87
N LEU A 823 35.69 -12.91 31.45
CA LEU A 823 34.51 -12.08 31.26
C LEU A 823 34.44 -11.52 29.83
N ALA A 824 35.57 -11.16 29.22
CA ALA A 824 35.63 -10.83 27.79
C ALA A 824 35.17 -12.00 26.92
N GLY A 825 35.62 -13.21 27.26
CA GLY A 825 35.16 -14.45 26.66
C GLY A 825 33.66 -14.73 26.84
N LEU A 826 33.12 -14.51 28.04
CA LEU A 826 31.70 -14.71 28.37
C LEU A 826 30.83 -13.72 27.61
N ALA A 827 31.19 -12.44 27.62
CA ALA A 827 30.48 -11.41 26.88
C ALA A 827 30.53 -11.68 25.37
N THR A 828 31.68 -12.10 24.85
CA THR A 828 31.82 -12.55 23.45
C THR A 828 30.93 -13.75 23.16
N TRP A 829 30.87 -14.74 24.06
CA TRP A 829 30.00 -15.90 23.89
C TRP A 829 28.52 -15.50 23.84
N LEU A 830 28.05 -14.67 24.79
CA LEU A 830 26.68 -14.17 24.82
C LEU A 830 26.32 -13.37 23.56
N ARG A 831 27.26 -12.60 23.02
CA ARG A 831 27.12 -11.80 21.80
C ARG A 831 27.32 -12.59 20.50
N ARG A 832 27.67 -13.87 20.60
CA ARG A 832 27.86 -14.80 19.46
C ARG A 832 26.94 -16.02 19.49
N ALA A 833 26.25 -16.26 20.60
CA ALA A 833 25.32 -17.37 20.77
C ALA A 833 23.93 -17.03 20.22
N TRP A 834 23.13 -18.07 19.95
CA TRP A 834 21.70 -17.95 19.61
C TRP A 834 21.39 -17.06 18.41
N GLY A 835 22.31 -17.03 17.43
CA GLY A 835 22.16 -16.21 16.24
C GLY A 835 22.77 -14.80 16.35
N HIS A 836 23.30 -14.38 17.49
CA HIS A 836 23.87 -13.04 17.64
C HIS A 836 25.15 -12.85 16.82
N ALA A 837 25.20 -11.85 15.95
CA ALA A 837 26.39 -11.54 15.14
C ALA A 837 27.21 -10.37 15.69
N ASP A 838 27.11 -10.09 17.00
CA ASP A 838 27.63 -8.87 17.62
C ASP A 838 29.14 -8.95 17.90
N ARG A 839 29.82 -7.79 17.96
CA ARG A 839 31.29 -7.71 18.10
C ARG A 839 31.82 -8.48 19.33
N PRO A 840 33.02 -9.09 19.25
CA PRO A 840 33.67 -9.67 20.41
C PRO A 840 34.07 -8.57 21.39
N VAL A 841 34.11 -8.92 22.67
CA VAL A 841 34.55 -8.02 23.75
C VAL A 841 36.00 -8.35 24.08
N THR A 842 36.84 -7.33 24.21
CA THR A 842 38.27 -7.50 24.51
C THR A 842 38.53 -7.48 26.02
N PRO A 843 39.60 -8.15 26.51
CA PRO A 843 40.00 -8.05 27.91
C PRO A 843 40.26 -6.61 28.37
N ASP A 844 40.85 -5.77 27.52
CA ASP A 844 41.12 -4.36 27.83
C ASP A 844 39.83 -3.56 28.05
N ARG A 845 38.79 -3.84 27.25
CA ARG A 845 37.46 -3.24 27.43
C ARG A 845 36.88 -3.62 28.78
N VAL A 846 36.98 -4.90 29.18
CA VAL A 846 36.53 -5.35 30.50
C VAL A 846 37.31 -4.70 31.62
N ALA A 847 38.64 -4.63 31.51
CA ALA A 847 39.50 -3.99 32.51
C ALA A 847 39.12 -2.51 32.69
N SER A 848 38.86 -1.80 31.60
CA SER A 848 38.40 -0.41 31.63
C SER A 848 37.06 -0.25 32.36
N ILE A 849 36.06 -1.08 32.06
CA ILE A 849 34.75 -1.01 32.72
C ILE A 849 34.85 -1.41 34.19
N ARG A 850 35.67 -2.41 34.52
CA ARG A 850 35.92 -2.83 35.91
C ARG A 850 36.56 -1.71 36.72
N ALA A 851 37.55 -1.02 36.16
CA ALA A 851 38.16 0.15 36.80
C ALA A 851 37.14 1.28 37.00
N ALA A 852 36.33 1.57 35.97
CA ALA A 852 35.30 2.61 36.03
C ALA A 852 34.18 2.32 37.04
N THR A 853 34.00 1.07 37.43
CA THR A 853 32.95 0.61 38.36
C THR A 853 33.48 0.11 39.70
N ALA A 854 34.78 0.23 39.96
CA ALA A 854 35.43 -0.35 41.13
C ALA A 854 34.85 0.14 42.48
N SER A 855 34.33 1.36 42.53
CA SER A 855 33.71 1.95 43.73
C SER A 855 32.24 1.58 43.90
N ARG A 856 31.62 0.84 42.97
CA ARG A 856 30.21 0.47 43.01
C ARG A 856 30.04 -0.95 43.55
N HIS A 857 29.28 -1.07 44.63
CA HIS A 857 28.98 -2.35 45.29
C HIS A 857 27.50 -2.74 45.24
N SER A 858 26.63 -1.85 44.74
CA SER A 858 25.19 -2.09 44.60
C SER A 858 24.83 -2.49 43.16
N PRO A 859 23.83 -3.35 42.96
CA PRO A 859 23.28 -3.65 41.64
C PRO A 859 22.83 -2.40 40.88
N TRP A 860 22.83 -2.48 39.55
CA TRP A 860 22.30 -1.45 38.68
C TRP A 860 20.76 -1.47 38.65
N THR A 861 20.15 -0.35 38.27
CA THR A 861 18.75 -0.30 37.82
C THR A 861 18.72 0.03 36.33
N VAL A 862 17.62 -0.29 35.66
CA VAL A 862 17.41 0.03 34.23
C VAL A 862 17.65 1.52 33.96
N ASP A 863 17.07 2.40 34.78
CA ASP A 863 17.24 3.86 34.65
C ASP A 863 18.70 4.29 34.78
N ALA A 864 19.43 3.70 35.74
CA ALA A 864 20.83 4.03 35.97
C ALA A 864 21.73 3.58 34.81
N LEU A 865 21.39 2.49 34.11
CA LEU A 865 22.11 2.05 32.92
C LEU A 865 21.78 2.90 31.69
N ARG A 866 20.50 3.23 31.48
CA ARG A 866 20.05 4.11 30.37
C ARG A 866 20.62 5.52 30.46
N ALA A 867 20.93 6.01 31.67
CA ALA A 867 21.55 7.31 31.87
C ALA A 867 23.06 7.35 31.53
N LEU A 868 23.70 6.21 31.24
CA LEU A 868 25.13 6.17 30.93
C LEU A 868 25.39 6.62 29.48
N PRO A 869 26.42 7.45 29.24
CA PRO A 869 26.89 7.74 27.89
C PRO A 869 27.70 6.55 27.38
N VAL A 870 27.04 5.64 26.66
CA VAL A 870 27.65 4.44 26.08
C VAL A 870 27.68 4.52 24.56
N GLU A 871 28.60 3.80 23.94
CA GLU A 871 28.58 3.56 22.50
C GLU A 871 27.54 2.47 22.21
N HIS A 872 26.47 2.84 21.49
CA HIS A 872 25.43 1.92 21.09
C HIS A 872 25.84 1.20 19.82
N ARG A 873 25.33 -0.03 19.65
CA ARG A 873 25.70 -0.88 18.51
C ARG A 873 25.40 -0.22 17.16
N LEU A 874 24.35 0.59 17.09
CA LEU A 874 23.90 1.25 15.87
C LEU A 874 24.68 2.54 15.57
N ASP A 875 25.39 3.13 16.53
CA ASP A 875 26.08 4.42 16.36
C ASP A 875 27.10 4.38 15.22
N ARG A 876 27.75 3.23 15.00
CA ARG A 876 28.71 3.02 13.89
C ARG A 876 28.13 3.24 12.49
N TYR A 877 26.81 3.11 12.32
CA TYR A 877 26.13 3.27 11.03
C TYR A 877 25.60 4.69 10.84
N THR A 878 25.63 5.51 11.89
CA THR A 878 25.19 6.90 11.82
C THR A 878 26.23 7.75 11.12
N GLY A 879 25.81 8.74 10.34
CA GLY A 879 26.68 9.65 9.59
C GLY A 879 26.03 10.19 8.33
N ARG A 880 26.74 11.10 7.64
CA ARG A 880 26.36 11.61 6.33
C ARG A 880 27.00 10.78 5.23
N TYR A 881 26.25 10.41 4.19
CA TYR A 881 26.68 9.56 3.09
C TYR A 881 26.39 10.23 1.76
N ARG A 882 27.39 10.38 0.88
CA ARG A 882 27.23 11.12 -0.39
C ARG A 882 27.10 10.17 -1.57
N VAL A 883 25.93 10.20 -2.22
CA VAL A 883 25.64 9.37 -3.40
C VAL A 883 26.39 9.92 -4.62
N PRO A 884 27.39 9.21 -5.19
CA PRO A 884 28.30 9.79 -6.18
C PRO A 884 27.62 10.20 -7.49
N ILE A 885 26.55 9.50 -7.87
CA ILE A 885 25.86 9.66 -9.15
C ILE A 885 24.93 10.89 -9.16
N VAL A 886 24.30 11.18 -8.02
CA VAL A 886 23.28 12.25 -7.88
C VAL A 886 23.71 13.40 -6.96
N GLY A 887 24.88 13.30 -6.32
CA GLY A 887 25.39 14.35 -5.42
C GLY A 887 24.52 14.63 -4.19
N VAL A 888 23.55 13.76 -3.89
CA VAL A 888 22.67 13.85 -2.72
C VAL A 888 23.42 13.33 -1.49
N GLU A 889 23.33 14.08 -0.40
CA GLU A 889 23.77 13.62 0.92
C GLU A 889 22.58 13.04 1.68
N LEU A 890 22.74 11.79 2.08
CA LEU A 890 21.84 11.07 2.95
C LEU A 890 22.37 11.17 4.38
N GLU A 891 21.49 11.46 5.32
CA GLU A 891 21.80 11.46 6.74
C GLU A 891 21.20 10.20 7.37
N ILE A 892 22.04 9.43 8.06
CA ILE A 892 21.63 8.28 8.84
C ILE A 892 21.86 8.63 10.31
N VAL A 893 20.79 8.60 11.08
CA VAL A 893 20.81 8.91 12.52
C VAL A 893 20.29 7.71 13.31
N ARG A 894 20.63 7.65 14.59
CA ARG A 894 19.98 6.75 15.54
C ARG A 894 18.84 7.49 16.20
N GLU A 895 17.64 6.92 16.13
CA GLU A 895 16.45 7.39 16.85
C GLU A 895 16.00 6.23 17.75
N ASP A 896 16.15 6.42 19.05
CA ASP A 896 15.98 5.39 20.08
C ASP A 896 16.83 4.12 19.82
N ASP A 897 16.18 3.00 19.51
CA ASP A 897 16.76 1.67 19.29
C ASP A 897 16.84 1.27 17.79
N GLN A 898 16.56 2.20 16.88
CA GLN A 898 16.60 1.99 15.43
C GLN A 898 17.41 3.08 14.70
N LEU A 899 17.72 2.82 13.43
CA LEU A 899 18.27 3.85 12.54
C LEU A 899 17.13 4.56 11.81
N ALA A 900 17.36 5.79 11.38
CA ALA A 900 16.48 6.51 10.48
C ALA A 900 17.29 7.12 9.33
N LEU A 901 16.73 7.06 8.12
CA LEU A 901 17.30 7.61 6.89
C LEU A 901 16.53 8.88 6.51
N GLY A 902 17.22 9.97 6.24
CA GLY A 902 16.60 11.15 5.66
C GLY A 902 17.56 11.97 4.82
N ARG A 903 17.05 13.02 4.18
CA ARG A 903 17.90 14.10 3.68
C ARG A 903 18.11 15.07 4.83
N SER A 904 19.25 15.73 4.86
CA SER A 904 19.52 16.75 5.88
C SER A 904 18.40 17.81 5.86
N GLY A 905 17.67 17.95 6.97
CA GLY A 905 16.56 18.89 7.11
C GLY A 905 15.18 18.42 6.61
N SER A 906 15.01 17.15 6.22
CA SER A 906 13.70 16.58 5.83
C SER A 906 13.12 15.64 6.89
N ALA A 907 11.86 15.24 6.73
CA ALA A 907 11.31 14.08 7.43
C ALA A 907 12.20 12.85 7.18
N ARG A 908 12.36 12.01 8.21
CA ARG A 908 13.21 10.81 8.20
C ARG A 908 12.34 9.57 8.21
N SER A 909 12.73 8.58 7.41
CA SER A 909 12.09 7.28 7.36
C SER A 909 12.81 6.30 8.28
N PRO A 910 12.08 5.55 9.13
CA PRO A 910 12.70 4.55 9.99
C PRO A 910 13.32 3.42 9.16
N LEU A 911 14.42 2.87 9.67
CA LEU A 911 15.13 1.74 9.10
C LEU A 911 15.01 0.53 10.03
N VAL A 912 14.43 -0.55 9.53
CA VAL A 912 14.32 -1.81 10.26
C VAL A 912 15.54 -2.67 9.98
N GLU A 913 16.24 -3.09 11.02
CA GLU A 913 17.35 -4.02 10.87
C GLU A 913 16.84 -5.40 10.43
N ALA A 914 17.36 -5.91 9.31
CA ALA A 914 17.10 -7.26 8.80
C ALA A 914 18.26 -8.23 9.07
N GLY A 915 19.26 -7.79 9.85
CA GLY A 915 20.42 -8.56 10.29
C GLY A 915 21.70 -8.23 9.52
N ASP A 916 22.86 -8.43 10.17
CA ASP A 916 24.19 -8.43 9.56
C ASP A 916 24.53 -7.18 8.71
N GLY A 917 24.19 -6.00 9.23
CA GLY A 917 24.43 -4.73 8.55
C GLY A 917 23.43 -4.41 7.44
N LEU A 918 22.40 -5.24 7.23
CA LEU A 918 21.27 -4.93 6.36
C LEU A 918 20.17 -4.18 7.12
N PHE A 919 19.79 -3.03 6.59
CA PHE A 919 18.69 -2.21 7.08
C PHE A 919 17.71 -1.94 5.94
N LEU A 920 16.42 -2.05 6.24
CA LEU A 920 15.32 -1.92 5.29
C LEU A 920 14.54 -0.65 5.62
N GLY A 921 14.48 0.28 4.67
CA GLY A 921 13.66 1.48 4.74
C GLY A 921 12.30 1.29 4.07
N ASP A 922 11.54 2.38 4.03
CA ASP A 922 10.32 2.44 3.24
C ASP A 922 10.64 2.41 1.72
N GLU A 923 9.62 2.18 0.89
CA GLU A 923 9.73 2.19 -0.59
C GLU A 923 10.79 1.23 -1.18
N GLY A 924 11.14 0.16 -0.47
CA GLY A 924 12.06 -0.88 -0.95
C GLY A 924 13.55 -0.49 -0.86
N VAL A 925 13.88 0.59 -0.14
CA VAL A 925 15.27 0.98 0.16
C VAL A 925 15.95 -0.11 1.00
N ARG A 926 17.08 -0.63 0.54
CA ARG A 926 17.93 -1.55 1.32
C ARG A 926 19.32 -0.95 1.48
N LEU A 927 19.76 -0.80 2.72
CA LEU A 927 21.09 -0.33 3.08
C LEU A 927 21.89 -1.49 3.63
N ARG A 928 22.97 -1.86 2.94
CA ARG A 928 23.89 -2.90 3.39
C ARG A 928 25.23 -2.27 3.78
N PHE A 929 25.48 -2.24 5.08
CA PHE A 929 26.73 -1.81 5.66
C PHE A 929 27.71 -2.98 5.76
N ASP A 930 29.00 -2.67 5.70
CA ASP A 930 30.03 -3.64 6.09
C ASP A 930 29.97 -3.87 7.60
N ALA A 931 29.30 -4.95 8.00
CA ALA A 931 29.18 -5.36 9.39
C ALA A 931 30.53 -5.73 10.03
N THR A 932 31.57 -6.00 9.23
CA THR A 932 32.88 -6.44 9.73
C THR A 932 33.77 -5.31 10.23
N SER A 933 33.45 -4.04 9.92
CA SER A 933 34.21 -2.88 10.45
C SER A 933 34.17 -2.80 11.98
N GLU A 934 35.31 -2.48 12.59
CA GLU A 934 35.47 -2.31 14.05
C GLU A 934 35.16 -0.85 14.49
N GLY A 935 35.01 0.08 13.55
CA GLY A 935 34.73 1.50 13.83
C GLY A 935 33.48 2.02 13.08
N PRO A 936 33.36 3.36 12.93
CA PRO A 936 32.40 3.97 12.01
C PRO A 936 32.44 3.30 10.63
N VAL A 937 31.27 3.04 10.05
CA VAL A 937 31.19 2.41 8.73
C VAL A 937 31.29 3.49 7.66
N ASP A 938 32.38 3.45 6.91
CA ASP A 938 32.71 4.45 5.89
C ASP A 938 32.01 4.22 4.55
N ARG A 939 31.40 3.04 4.34
CA ARG A 939 30.72 2.69 3.09
C ARG A 939 29.43 1.93 3.32
N VAL A 940 28.42 2.27 2.54
CA VAL A 940 27.12 1.59 2.51
C VAL A 940 26.73 1.28 1.07
N GLU A 941 26.32 0.05 0.81
CA GLU A 941 25.67 -0.33 -0.45
C GLU A 941 24.18 -0.04 -0.34
N ILE A 942 23.67 0.83 -1.21
CA ILE A 942 22.24 1.11 -1.31
C ILE A 942 21.69 0.31 -2.49
N VAL A 943 20.66 -0.49 -2.25
CA VAL A 943 20.01 -1.31 -3.27
C VAL A 943 18.60 -0.78 -3.53
N PHE A 944 18.33 -0.42 -4.78
CA PHE A 944 17.02 -0.02 -5.30
C PHE A 944 16.63 -0.97 -6.45
N GLY A 945 15.66 -1.85 -6.23
CA GLY A 945 15.34 -2.91 -7.19
C GLY A 945 16.56 -3.80 -7.48
N GLU A 946 17.00 -3.84 -8.74
CA GLU A 946 18.23 -4.54 -9.18
C GLU A 946 19.51 -3.66 -9.10
N GLN A 947 19.37 -2.35 -8.95
CA GLN A 947 20.51 -1.43 -8.94
C GLN A 947 21.19 -1.40 -7.58
N ARG A 948 22.53 -1.43 -7.58
CA ARG A 948 23.37 -1.36 -6.38
C ARG A 948 24.31 -0.17 -6.50
N VAL A 949 24.31 0.71 -5.51
CA VAL A 949 25.15 1.91 -5.48
C VAL A 949 25.95 1.91 -4.19
N GLU A 950 27.28 1.88 -4.31
CA GLU A 950 28.17 2.05 -3.17
C GLU A 950 28.32 3.54 -2.84
N VAL A 951 28.11 3.89 -1.58
CA VAL A 951 28.05 5.27 -1.09
C VAL A 951 29.07 5.43 0.03
N ALA A 952 29.86 6.50 -0.03
CA ALA A 952 30.89 6.79 0.96
C ALA A 952 30.39 7.77 2.01
N ARG A 953 30.83 7.57 3.26
CA ARG A 953 30.63 8.48 4.38
C ARG A 953 31.39 9.78 4.12
N VAL A 954 30.74 10.90 4.38
CA VAL A 954 31.32 12.24 4.34
C VAL A 954 31.98 12.49 5.68
N ALA A 955 33.23 12.98 5.66
CA ALA A 955 33.88 13.43 6.88
C ALA A 955 33.12 14.63 7.44
N ASP A 956 32.79 14.58 8.74
CA ASP A 956 32.06 15.65 9.42
C ASP A 956 32.87 16.95 9.56
#